data_AF-A0A951WXD5-F1
#
_entry.id   AF-A0A951WXD5-F1
#
_cell.length_a   1.000
_cell.length_b   1.000
_cell.length_c   1.000
_cell.angle_alpha   90.00
_cell.angle_beta   90.00
_cell.angle_gamma   90.00
#
_symmetry.space_group_name_H-M   'P 1'
#
loop_
_entity.id
_entity.type
_entity.pdbx_description
1 polymer ?
#
loop_
_entity_poly.entity_id
_entity_poly.type
_entity_poly.pdbx_seq_one_letter_code
_entity_poly.pdbx_strand_id
1 'polypeptide(L)'
;MTAIPSTKKRSLIWRRWQEARLIGQDPVLAVGLTAVAGFVFLFVALPLIEVIWQGFFEPDTGELSFTYFAQFVDPYSASYSWRMLRNTMIMGLGAATGGTILGFIFAYALVRCNFPFGRAVHVVTLLPTISPPFAIAIASVLLFGRNGLITRQILGIRFGPNTNDIYGLDGLIFVQIVTFFPVAYLIIRAMLERIDASMEEAALSLRASKFHIFRTITLPLLAPGLAASFLLLFVESLADLGNPLLLGGNVSVLSTEIFLAINGQYDQQKGAALSLVLLVPTLTVFVLQRYYISRRSYIAVTGKPTTGQIFVKEPVTRWAFILLTLVSLVVVLMLYFTILWGSFTRIWGIDNALYFGNYVTAFTRGLNAILSTTFLSAVATPVAGVIGVVIAFLVVRRTFVGKQTLDFVSNLGGAVPGTILGIGYIVAYIRAPWIAVLIVFILLAAYLASQMVTRRWLQMATVLVGSVAGYYLNWLPHLAGMTEEGWRYALMVGFALLAGVGAAYAPASRRRTVAVLFGFMALALLAYNLSPLITEPLARWGRQLPGADLPKVVVKFSAFISFFTQPTPVILGYTFLTMAIFAVPVVQGPLRFWIGTLAMMLSASLIFYGQSLALVGTPYIIVAAYAVRSLPASVRAGVASLQQIDPSIEEASSILGGDAQYTFRNVTLPLIVPAFFAGLVFAFARHMTSLSAVIFLTTAQWPILTVWILSEVEQGGMSVAAAYSMILIAIVLTAIGLMALWLKRTYGASQDIDLTISG
;
A
#
# COMPACT_ATOMS: atom_id res chain seq x y z
N MET A 1 -13.54 25.58 25.82
CA MET A 1 -13.11 24.49 26.73
C MET A 1 -13.42 24.91 28.16
N THR A 2 -14.34 24.24 28.86
CA THR A 2 -14.53 24.44 30.31
C THR A 2 -13.58 23.53 31.07
N ALA A 3 -12.66 24.13 31.84
CA ALA A 3 -11.70 23.42 32.66
C ALA A 3 -12.40 22.50 33.67
N ILE A 4 -12.03 21.22 33.67
CA ILE A 4 -12.49 20.25 34.66
C ILE A 4 -11.70 20.51 35.95
N PRO A 5 -12.34 20.66 37.13
CA PRO A 5 -11.64 20.85 38.40
C PRO A 5 -10.73 19.66 38.69
N SER A 6 -9.49 19.95 39.11
CA SER A 6 -8.40 19.00 39.33
C SER A 6 -8.51 18.22 40.65
N THR A 7 -9.67 17.63 40.97
CA THR A 7 -9.88 16.92 42.24
C THR A 7 -10.33 15.48 42.03
N LYS A 8 -9.34 14.62 41.73
CA LYS A 8 -9.18 13.19 42.07
C LYS A 8 -8.26 12.55 41.03
N LYS A 9 -7.17 11.90 41.47
CA LYS A 9 -6.31 11.03 40.63
C LYS A 9 -7.16 9.83 40.14
N ARG A 10 -8.01 10.07 39.14
CA ARG A 10 -8.73 8.99 38.44
C ARG A 10 -7.72 8.20 37.60
N SER A 11 -7.90 6.88 37.55
CA SER A 11 -6.97 5.98 36.84
C SER A 11 -6.78 6.43 35.39
N LEU A 12 -5.58 6.21 34.85
CA LEU A 12 -5.23 6.54 33.47
C LEU A 12 -6.24 5.95 32.47
N ILE A 13 -6.79 4.79 32.79
CA ILE A 13 -7.84 4.09 32.04
C ILE A 13 -9.14 4.90 31.98
N TRP A 14 -9.55 5.50 33.10
CA TRP A 14 -10.80 6.27 33.16
C TRP A 14 -10.71 7.60 32.39
N ARG A 15 -9.54 8.27 32.41
CA ARG A 15 -9.28 9.44 31.56
C ARG A 15 -9.33 9.09 30.08
N ARG A 16 -8.65 8.01 29.68
CA ARG A 16 -8.67 7.54 28.28
C ARG A 16 -10.07 7.11 27.82
N TRP A 17 -10.88 6.53 28.71
CA TRP A 17 -12.27 6.18 28.41
C TRP A 17 -13.16 7.42 28.24
N GLN A 18 -12.95 8.47 29.04
CA GLN A 18 -13.62 9.76 28.83
C GLN A 18 -13.21 10.43 27.51
N GLU A 19 -11.94 10.38 27.13
CA GLU A 19 -11.45 10.91 25.85
C GLU A 19 -12.08 10.16 24.66
N ALA A 20 -12.12 8.82 24.71
CA ALA A 20 -12.81 8.01 23.71
C ALA A 20 -14.32 8.35 23.63
N ARG A 21 -14.95 8.60 24.79
CA ARG A 21 -16.35 9.02 24.86
C ARG A 21 -16.57 10.41 24.25
N LEU A 22 -15.63 11.34 24.40
CA LEU A 22 -15.69 12.68 23.80
C LEU A 22 -15.55 12.64 22.28
N ILE A 23 -14.68 11.77 21.74
CA ILE A 23 -14.58 11.55 20.29
C ILE A 23 -15.86 10.92 19.74
N GLY A 24 -16.47 9.99 20.49
CA GLY A 24 -17.75 9.40 20.15
C GLY A 24 -18.93 10.39 20.08
N GLN A 25 -18.79 11.60 20.62
CA GLN A 25 -19.85 12.63 20.51
C GLN A 25 -19.90 13.29 19.14
N ASP A 26 -18.79 13.28 18.39
CA ASP A 26 -18.72 13.80 17.03
C ASP A 26 -18.92 12.65 16.02
N PRO A 27 -20.01 12.65 15.24
CA PRO A 27 -20.30 11.56 14.30
C PRO A 27 -19.26 11.41 13.20
N VAL A 28 -18.62 12.50 12.76
CA VAL A 28 -17.60 12.43 11.70
C VAL A 28 -16.36 11.72 12.21
N LEU A 29 -15.92 12.06 13.42
CA LEU A 29 -14.72 11.47 14.02
C LEU A 29 -14.95 10.04 14.50
N ALA A 30 -16.13 9.75 15.04
CA ALA A 30 -16.50 8.40 15.44
C ALA A 30 -16.52 7.47 14.21
N VAL A 31 -17.21 7.87 13.14
CA VAL A 31 -17.25 7.12 11.88
C VAL A 31 -15.85 7.02 11.27
N GLY A 32 -15.10 8.12 11.21
CA GLY A 32 -13.74 8.14 10.67
C GLY A 32 -12.81 7.18 11.41
N LEU A 33 -12.84 7.20 12.75
CA LEU A 33 -12.08 6.29 13.59
C LEU A 33 -12.53 4.84 13.40
N THR A 34 -13.83 4.55 13.39
CA THR A 34 -14.34 3.18 13.20
C THR A 34 -14.03 2.64 11.81
N ALA A 35 -14.16 3.46 10.75
CA ALA A 35 -13.86 3.06 9.37
C ALA A 35 -12.37 2.76 9.20
N VAL A 36 -11.51 3.63 9.71
CA VAL A 36 -10.05 3.45 9.65
C VAL A 36 -9.59 2.27 10.52
N ALA A 37 -10.10 2.17 11.75
CA ALA A 37 -9.77 1.04 12.62
C ALA A 37 -10.28 -0.28 12.04
N GLY A 38 -11.48 -0.28 11.46
CA GLY A 38 -12.06 -1.42 10.75
C GLY A 38 -11.23 -1.81 9.53
N PHE A 39 -10.80 -0.84 8.71
CA PHE A 39 -9.92 -1.11 7.57
C PHE A 39 -8.57 -1.71 8.02
N VAL A 40 -7.91 -1.10 9.01
CA VAL A 40 -6.62 -1.56 9.52
C VAL A 40 -6.77 -2.94 10.18
N PHE A 41 -7.86 -3.19 10.91
CA PHE A 41 -8.15 -4.49 11.49
C PHE A 41 -8.38 -5.55 10.40
N LEU A 42 -9.29 -5.29 9.47
CA LEU A 42 -9.67 -6.24 8.42
C LEU A 42 -8.50 -6.50 7.47
N PHE A 43 -7.85 -5.48 6.92
CA PHE A 43 -6.91 -5.68 5.82
C PHE A 43 -5.45 -5.70 6.23
N VAL A 44 -5.11 -5.39 7.48
CA VAL A 44 -3.73 -5.48 7.99
C VAL A 44 -3.63 -6.50 9.12
N ALA A 45 -4.39 -6.35 10.20
CA ALA A 45 -4.24 -7.23 11.37
C ALA A 45 -4.75 -8.65 11.09
N LEU A 46 -5.96 -8.80 10.53
CA LEU A 46 -6.61 -10.09 10.32
C LEU A 46 -5.79 -11.01 9.40
N PRO A 47 -5.32 -10.61 8.19
CA PRO A 47 -4.43 -11.43 7.38
C PRO A 47 -3.21 -11.95 8.13
N LEU A 48 -2.60 -11.13 8.99
CA LEU A 48 -1.44 -11.54 9.79
C LEU A 48 -1.83 -12.52 10.89
N ILE A 49 -2.94 -12.27 11.58
CA ILE A 49 -3.50 -13.19 12.59
C ILE A 49 -3.80 -14.54 11.95
N GLU A 50 -4.41 -14.55 10.77
CA GLU A 50 -4.77 -15.77 10.05
C GLU A 50 -3.55 -16.55 9.54
N VAL A 51 -2.49 -15.87 9.08
CA VAL A 51 -1.22 -16.54 8.76
C VAL A 51 -0.58 -17.15 10.00
N ILE A 52 -0.58 -16.42 11.13
CA ILE A 52 -0.07 -16.93 12.40
C ILE A 52 -0.89 -18.15 12.83
N TRP A 53 -2.21 -18.07 12.74
CA TRP A 53 -3.11 -19.16 13.10
C TRP A 53 -2.88 -20.39 12.23
N GLN A 54 -3.01 -20.26 10.91
CA GLN A 54 -2.84 -21.39 9.99
C GLN A 54 -1.43 -21.96 10.00
N GLY A 55 -0.40 -21.17 10.36
CA GLY A 55 0.95 -21.70 10.51
C GLY A 55 1.07 -22.77 11.61
N PHE A 56 0.24 -22.71 12.67
CA PHE A 56 0.24 -23.67 13.78
C PHE A 56 -0.93 -24.66 13.77
N PHE A 57 -1.97 -24.41 12.98
CA PHE A 57 -3.19 -25.21 12.97
C PHE A 57 -3.52 -25.71 11.57
N GLU A 58 -3.78 -27.01 11.45
CA GLU A 58 -4.19 -27.63 10.19
C GLU A 58 -5.59 -27.12 9.76
N PRO A 59 -5.80 -26.72 8.49
CA PRO A 59 -7.05 -26.05 8.08
C PRO A 59 -8.30 -26.92 8.14
N ASP A 60 -8.13 -28.24 7.99
CA ASP A 60 -9.24 -29.19 7.88
C ASP A 60 -9.58 -29.83 9.23
N THR A 61 -8.58 -30.17 10.04
CA THR A 61 -8.78 -30.82 11.34
C THR A 61 -8.81 -29.84 12.51
N GLY A 62 -8.22 -28.64 12.36
CA GLY A 62 -8.03 -27.68 13.45
C GLY A 62 -7.02 -28.16 14.51
N GLU A 63 -6.30 -29.25 14.23
CA GLU A 63 -5.29 -29.79 15.14
C GLU A 63 -4.03 -28.94 15.11
N LEU A 64 -3.38 -28.83 16.26
CA LEU A 64 -2.13 -28.12 16.41
C LEU A 64 -1.00 -28.95 15.78
N SER A 65 -0.36 -28.39 14.76
CA SER A 65 0.61 -29.06 13.90
C SER A 65 1.90 -28.24 13.83
N PHE A 66 3.01 -28.86 14.25
CA PHE A 66 4.36 -28.29 14.14
C PHE A 66 5.14 -28.91 12.98
N THR A 67 4.49 -29.64 12.08
CA THR A 67 5.14 -30.46 11.04
C THR A 67 6.19 -29.69 10.24
N TYR A 68 5.87 -28.49 9.77
CA TYR A 68 6.81 -27.66 9.00
C TYR A 68 7.89 -26.99 9.86
N PHE A 69 7.63 -26.73 11.14
CA PHE A 69 8.66 -26.23 12.06
C PHE A 69 9.64 -27.32 12.48
N ALA A 70 9.16 -28.56 12.62
CA ALA A 70 9.98 -29.73 12.91
C ALA A 70 11.01 -29.99 11.81
N GLN A 71 10.75 -29.56 10.56
CA GLN A 71 11.72 -29.64 9.45
C GLN A 71 12.99 -28.81 9.66
N PHE A 72 13.04 -27.91 10.65
CA PHE A 72 14.26 -27.19 11.04
C PHE A 72 15.14 -27.99 12.02
N VAL A 73 14.61 -29.05 12.62
CA VAL A 73 15.31 -29.88 13.62
C VAL A 73 15.47 -31.32 13.13
N ASP A 74 14.61 -31.77 12.22
CA ASP A 74 14.68 -33.10 11.60
C ASP A 74 15.99 -33.30 10.81
N PRO A 75 16.79 -34.35 11.09
CA PRO A 75 18.09 -34.57 10.46
C PRO A 75 18.07 -34.60 8.92
N TYR A 76 16.96 -35.03 8.31
CA TYR A 76 16.85 -35.14 6.85
C TYR A 76 16.54 -33.81 6.17
N SER A 77 15.67 -32.99 6.75
CA SER A 77 15.20 -31.74 6.15
C SER A 77 15.89 -30.48 6.69
N ALA A 78 16.50 -30.53 7.89
CA ALA A 78 17.11 -29.38 8.54
C ALA A 78 18.18 -28.69 7.69
N SER A 79 19.01 -29.46 6.98
CA SER A 79 20.05 -28.88 6.11
C SER A 79 19.48 -28.00 5.01
N TYR A 80 18.32 -28.36 4.44
CA TYR A 80 17.63 -27.57 3.43
C TYR A 80 16.95 -26.34 4.06
N SER A 81 16.18 -26.54 5.13
CA SER A 81 15.43 -25.48 5.82
C SER A 81 16.35 -24.36 6.34
N TRP A 82 17.46 -24.72 6.98
CA TRP A 82 18.45 -23.75 7.45
C TRP A 82 19.21 -23.08 6.30
N ARG A 83 19.47 -23.79 5.20
CA ARG A 83 20.12 -23.21 4.02
C ARG A 83 19.23 -22.15 3.39
N MET A 84 17.94 -22.42 3.22
CA MET A 84 16.97 -21.44 2.73
C MET A 84 16.91 -20.19 3.62
N LEU A 85 16.83 -20.36 4.94
CA LEU A 85 16.86 -19.24 5.88
C LEU A 85 18.18 -18.46 5.81
N ARG A 86 19.32 -19.16 5.79
CA ARG A 86 20.65 -18.53 5.68
C ARG A 86 20.79 -17.76 4.38
N ASN A 87 20.40 -18.35 3.25
CA ASN A 87 20.44 -17.69 1.94
C ASN A 87 19.60 -16.40 1.95
N THR A 88 18.42 -16.46 2.57
CA THR A 88 17.53 -15.31 2.74
C THR A 88 18.19 -14.20 3.56
N MET A 89 18.88 -14.55 4.65
CA MET A 89 19.59 -13.57 5.49
C MET A 89 20.83 -12.98 4.79
N ILE A 90 21.60 -13.80 4.06
CA ILE A 90 22.76 -13.34 3.27
C ILE A 90 22.30 -12.39 2.16
N MET A 91 21.24 -12.75 1.45
CA MET A 91 20.60 -11.91 0.43
C MET A 91 20.20 -10.54 1.03
N GLY A 92 19.44 -10.56 2.13
CA GLY A 92 19.01 -9.37 2.84
C GLY A 92 20.17 -8.47 3.27
N LEU A 93 21.18 -9.04 3.93
CA LEU A 93 22.35 -8.31 4.42
C LEU A 93 23.20 -7.75 3.27
N GLY A 94 23.40 -8.52 2.21
CA GLY A 94 24.14 -8.11 1.03
C GLY A 94 23.47 -6.93 0.31
N ALA A 95 22.17 -7.04 0.05
CA ALA A 95 21.38 -5.98 -0.58
C ALA A 95 21.34 -4.71 0.28
N ALA A 96 21.12 -4.85 1.60
CA ALA A 96 21.09 -3.73 2.53
C ALA A 96 22.43 -2.99 2.64
N THR A 97 23.52 -3.75 2.73
CA THR A 97 24.88 -3.19 2.83
C THR A 97 25.25 -2.48 1.54
N GLY A 98 25.18 -3.18 0.40
CA GLY A 98 25.56 -2.63 -0.89
C GLY A 98 24.69 -1.45 -1.32
N GLY A 99 23.37 -1.55 -1.12
CA GLY A 99 22.43 -0.47 -1.45
C GLY A 99 22.60 0.75 -0.54
N THR A 100 22.92 0.58 0.74
CA THR A 100 23.22 1.71 1.64
C THR A 100 24.53 2.41 1.28
N ILE A 101 25.58 1.63 0.95
CA ILE A 101 26.86 2.17 0.49
C ILE A 101 26.68 2.96 -0.80
N LEU A 102 25.98 2.37 -1.79
CA LEU A 102 25.74 3.01 -3.07
C LEU A 102 24.85 4.26 -2.92
N GLY A 103 23.81 4.18 -2.10
CA GLY A 103 22.96 5.32 -1.76
C GLY A 103 23.74 6.45 -1.10
N PHE A 104 24.65 6.13 -0.17
CA PHE A 104 25.54 7.11 0.45
C PHE A 104 26.48 7.76 -0.57
N ILE A 105 27.09 6.99 -1.48
CA ILE A 105 27.96 7.51 -2.53
C ILE A 105 27.22 8.55 -3.39
N PHE A 106 26.02 8.22 -3.87
CA PHE A 106 25.19 9.14 -4.66
C PHE A 106 24.77 10.38 -3.86
N ALA A 107 24.32 10.20 -2.62
CA ALA A 107 23.86 11.29 -1.78
C ALA A 107 25.01 12.26 -1.45
N TYR A 108 26.18 11.72 -1.08
CA TYR A 108 27.36 12.52 -0.79
C TYR A 108 27.88 13.25 -2.02
N ALA A 109 27.94 12.58 -3.17
CA ALA A 109 28.38 13.20 -4.42
C ALA A 109 27.48 14.40 -4.81
N LEU A 110 26.16 14.23 -4.77
CA LEU A 110 25.22 15.27 -5.18
C LEU A 110 25.15 16.44 -4.18
N VAL A 111 25.24 16.19 -2.87
CA VAL A 111 25.09 17.23 -1.85
C VAL A 111 26.42 17.93 -1.54
N ARG A 112 27.54 17.19 -1.49
CA ARG A 112 28.81 17.70 -0.96
C ARG A 112 29.90 17.90 -2.01
N CYS A 113 29.82 17.24 -3.17
CA CYS A 113 30.87 17.27 -4.20
C CYS A 113 30.60 18.23 -5.38
N ASN A 114 29.52 19.03 -5.34
CA ASN A 114 29.11 19.91 -6.45
C ASN A 114 29.13 19.16 -7.79
N PHE A 115 28.26 18.15 -7.89
CA PHE A 115 28.19 17.22 -9.01
C PHE A 115 27.58 17.90 -10.26
N PRO A 116 28.17 17.71 -11.45
CA PRO A 116 27.64 18.31 -12.69
C PRO A 116 26.29 17.68 -13.07
N PHE A 117 25.29 18.50 -13.43
CA PHE A 117 23.94 18.04 -13.82
C PHE A 117 23.18 17.27 -12.73
N GLY A 118 23.32 17.65 -11.46
CA GLY A 118 22.72 16.95 -10.31
C GLY A 118 21.22 16.61 -10.45
N ARG A 119 20.42 17.46 -11.13
CA ARG A 119 19.00 17.17 -11.43
C ARG A 119 18.81 15.95 -12.32
N ALA A 120 19.61 15.79 -13.38
CA ALA A 120 19.50 14.65 -14.28
C ALA A 120 19.92 13.35 -13.57
N VAL A 121 21.01 13.39 -12.79
CA VAL A 121 21.45 12.24 -11.99
C VAL A 121 20.41 11.84 -10.96
N HIS A 122 19.81 12.82 -10.30
CA HIS A 122 18.72 12.58 -9.37
C HIS A 122 17.55 11.82 -10.03
N VAL A 123 17.06 12.29 -11.19
CA VAL A 123 15.98 11.62 -11.93
C VAL A 123 16.34 10.19 -12.34
N VAL A 124 17.54 9.97 -12.89
CA VAL A 124 17.98 8.62 -13.30
C VAL A 124 18.14 7.70 -12.10
N THR A 125 18.58 8.24 -10.96
CA THR A 125 18.72 7.48 -9.71
C THR A 125 17.37 6.96 -9.24
N LEU A 126 16.27 7.69 -9.46
CA LEU A 126 14.93 7.25 -9.05
C LEU A 126 14.29 6.23 -10.00
N LEU A 127 14.84 6.02 -11.20
CA LEU A 127 14.26 5.13 -12.20
C LEU A 127 13.96 3.69 -11.68
N PRO A 128 14.83 3.04 -10.87
CA PRO A 128 14.54 1.74 -10.24
C PRO A 128 13.30 1.69 -9.38
N THR A 129 12.95 2.79 -8.72
CA THR A 129 11.74 2.85 -7.88
C THR A 129 10.44 2.88 -8.68
N ILE A 130 10.53 3.27 -9.96
CA ILE A 130 9.40 3.50 -10.86
C ILE A 130 9.23 2.33 -11.83
N SER A 131 10.29 1.55 -12.05
CA SER A 131 10.29 0.41 -12.97
C SER A 131 9.69 -0.86 -12.34
N PRO A 132 9.18 -1.80 -13.16
CA PRO A 132 8.74 -3.09 -12.67
C PRO A 132 9.88 -3.83 -11.95
N PRO A 133 9.56 -4.71 -10.98
CA PRO A 133 10.57 -5.34 -10.13
C PRO A 133 11.55 -6.17 -10.95
N PHE A 134 11.08 -6.80 -12.02
CA PHE A 134 11.90 -7.63 -12.91
C PHE A 134 12.73 -6.85 -13.91
N ALA A 135 12.53 -5.55 -14.09
CA ALA A 135 13.18 -4.78 -15.14
C ALA A 135 14.71 -4.97 -15.09
N ILE A 136 15.29 -4.73 -13.91
CA ILE A 136 16.74 -4.85 -13.68
C ILE A 136 17.20 -6.31 -13.77
N ALA A 137 16.39 -7.26 -13.31
CA ALA A 137 16.71 -8.69 -13.38
C ALA A 137 16.73 -9.19 -14.85
N ILE A 138 15.72 -8.85 -15.64
CA ILE A 138 15.64 -9.11 -17.08
C ILE A 138 16.86 -8.49 -17.77
N ALA A 139 17.15 -7.22 -17.54
CA ALA A 139 18.32 -6.55 -18.11
C ALA A 139 19.62 -7.27 -17.78
N SER A 140 19.78 -7.69 -16.52
CA SER A 140 20.97 -8.39 -16.05
C SER A 140 21.09 -9.77 -16.70
N VAL A 141 19.99 -10.50 -16.91
CA VAL A 141 20.01 -11.75 -17.68
C VAL A 141 20.38 -11.50 -19.14
N LEU A 142 19.79 -10.49 -19.78
CA LEU A 142 20.07 -10.14 -21.18
C LEU A 142 21.55 -9.75 -21.38
N LEU A 143 22.18 -9.07 -20.42
CA LEU A 143 23.59 -8.68 -20.52
C LEU A 143 24.55 -9.77 -20.05
N PHE A 144 24.31 -10.30 -18.85
CA PHE A 144 25.28 -11.10 -18.09
C PHE A 144 24.90 -12.58 -17.96
N GLY A 145 23.70 -12.97 -18.43
CA GLY A 145 23.26 -14.36 -18.44
C GLY A 145 24.17 -15.28 -19.26
N ARG A 146 23.89 -16.59 -19.21
CA ARG A 146 24.69 -17.61 -19.92
C ARG A 146 24.83 -17.36 -21.42
N ASN A 147 23.79 -16.81 -22.03
CA ASN A 147 23.76 -16.36 -23.43
C ASN A 147 23.65 -14.83 -23.54
N GLY A 148 24.10 -14.10 -22.53
CA GLY A 148 24.00 -12.64 -22.48
C GLY A 148 24.91 -11.94 -23.48
N LEU A 149 24.56 -10.70 -23.83
CA LEU A 149 25.31 -9.87 -24.78
C LEU A 149 26.77 -9.69 -24.34
N ILE A 150 27.02 -9.30 -23.09
CA ILE A 150 28.39 -9.13 -22.59
C ILE A 150 29.06 -10.48 -22.41
N THR A 151 28.44 -11.38 -21.65
CA THR A 151 29.06 -12.65 -21.26
C THR A 151 29.45 -13.47 -22.48
N ARG A 152 28.49 -13.73 -23.38
CA ARG A 152 28.65 -14.70 -24.46
C ARG A 152 29.13 -14.06 -25.75
N GLN A 153 28.60 -12.90 -26.14
CA GLN A 153 28.91 -12.32 -27.45
C GLN A 153 30.16 -11.44 -27.43
N ILE A 154 30.33 -10.62 -26.38
CA ILE A 154 31.47 -9.70 -26.29
C ILE A 154 32.70 -10.39 -25.68
N LEU A 155 32.54 -11.06 -24.54
CA LEU A 155 33.66 -11.66 -23.80
C LEU A 155 33.91 -13.12 -24.16
N GLY A 156 32.99 -13.79 -24.85
CA GLY A 156 33.14 -15.21 -25.23
C GLY A 156 33.13 -16.19 -24.06
N ILE A 157 32.73 -15.76 -22.86
CA ILE A 157 32.75 -16.57 -21.63
C ILE A 157 31.73 -17.70 -21.76
N ARG A 158 32.17 -18.91 -21.40
CA ARG A 158 31.32 -20.10 -21.35
C ARG A 158 31.28 -20.61 -19.92
N PHE A 159 30.09 -20.63 -19.34
CA PHE A 159 29.89 -21.19 -18.02
C PHE A 159 29.79 -22.72 -18.12
N GLY A 160 30.65 -23.42 -17.38
CA GLY A 160 30.57 -24.86 -17.17
C GLY A 160 29.64 -25.21 -16.01
N PRO A 161 29.35 -26.50 -15.78
CA PRO A 161 28.65 -26.94 -14.58
C PRO A 161 29.34 -26.42 -13.32
N ASN A 162 28.59 -25.89 -12.35
CA ASN A 162 29.09 -25.32 -11.08
C ASN A 162 29.97 -24.06 -11.20
N THR A 163 29.97 -23.36 -12.35
CA THR A 163 30.57 -22.02 -12.43
C THR A 163 29.59 -20.95 -12.00
N ASN A 164 30.09 -19.91 -11.34
CA ASN A 164 29.27 -18.81 -10.86
C ASN A 164 28.89 -17.89 -12.03
N ASP A 165 27.61 -17.86 -12.38
CA ASP A 165 27.04 -16.98 -13.39
C ASP A 165 26.11 -15.94 -12.72
N ILE A 166 25.30 -15.20 -13.49
CA ILE A 166 24.37 -14.21 -12.92
C ILE A 166 23.23 -14.86 -12.13
N TYR A 167 23.01 -16.17 -12.25
CA TYR A 167 21.99 -16.89 -11.51
C TYR A 167 22.57 -17.41 -10.20
N GLY A 168 21.87 -17.14 -9.10
CA GLY A 168 22.28 -17.47 -7.74
C GLY A 168 22.34 -16.23 -6.86
N LEU A 169 22.95 -16.40 -5.69
CA LEU A 169 22.97 -15.41 -4.62
C LEU A 169 23.68 -14.11 -5.02
N ASP A 170 24.81 -14.21 -5.73
CA ASP A 170 25.64 -13.06 -6.05
C ASP A 170 24.97 -12.13 -7.08
N GLY A 171 24.43 -12.70 -8.15
CA GLY A 171 23.66 -11.95 -9.14
C GLY A 171 22.35 -11.39 -8.56
N LEU A 172 21.71 -12.13 -7.65
CA LEU A 172 20.53 -11.65 -6.93
C LEU A 172 20.84 -10.44 -6.04
N ILE A 173 21.92 -10.50 -5.26
CA ILE A 173 22.38 -9.37 -4.43
C ILE A 173 22.73 -8.18 -5.32
N PHE A 174 23.45 -8.38 -6.43
CA PHE A 174 23.77 -7.33 -7.39
C PHE A 174 22.50 -6.62 -7.90
N VAL A 175 21.52 -7.38 -8.38
CA VAL A 175 20.27 -6.82 -8.89
C VAL A 175 19.48 -6.09 -7.80
N GLN A 176 19.42 -6.63 -6.58
CA GLN A 176 18.73 -5.98 -5.47
C GLN A 176 19.43 -4.70 -5.00
N ILE A 177 20.76 -4.62 -5.06
CA ILE A 177 21.51 -3.38 -4.78
C ILE A 177 21.06 -2.30 -5.76
N VAL A 178 21.07 -2.58 -7.07
CA VAL A 178 20.66 -1.61 -8.11
C VAL A 178 19.18 -1.25 -7.98
N THR A 179 18.34 -2.21 -7.57
CA THR A 179 16.90 -1.99 -7.40
C THR A 179 16.59 -1.10 -6.19
N PHE A 180 17.25 -1.31 -5.05
CA PHE A 180 16.85 -0.68 -3.78
C PHE A 180 17.73 0.48 -3.32
N PHE A 181 18.93 0.68 -3.88
CA PHE A 181 19.78 1.82 -3.48
C PHE A 181 19.12 3.21 -3.61
N PRO A 182 18.17 3.49 -4.53
CA PRO A 182 17.58 4.82 -4.62
C PRO A 182 16.80 5.22 -3.37
N VAL A 183 16.22 4.24 -2.67
CA VAL A 183 15.53 4.46 -1.40
C VAL A 183 16.52 4.92 -0.32
N ALA A 184 17.69 4.28 -0.26
CA ALA A 184 18.76 4.72 0.64
C ALA A 184 19.29 6.11 0.26
N TYR A 185 19.48 6.36 -1.03
CA TYR A 185 19.89 7.66 -1.57
C TYR A 185 18.96 8.79 -1.11
N LEU A 186 17.63 8.61 -1.23
CA LEU A 186 16.65 9.62 -0.82
C LEU A 186 16.75 9.96 0.68
N ILE A 187 16.82 8.94 1.53
CA ILE A 187 16.92 9.11 3.00
C ILE A 187 18.21 9.83 3.38
N ILE A 188 19.34 9.36 2.84
CA ILE A 188 20.66 9.89 3.19
C ILE A 188 20.85 11.30 2.63
N ARG A 189 20.37 11.58 1.41
CA ARG A 189 20.38 12.92 0.82
C ARG A 189 19.58 13.90 1.67
N ALA A 190 18.35 13.54 2.04
CA ALA A 190 17.50 14.40 2.86
C ALA A 190 18.11 14.69 4.24
N MET A 191 18.85 13.73 4.82
CA MET A 191 19.59 13.94 6.06
C MET A 191 20.81 14.84 5.86
N LEU A 192 21.59 14.61 4.80
CA LEU A 192 22.77 15.43 4.46
C LEU A 192 22.42 16.90 4.23
N GLU A 193 21.30 17.17 3.55
CA GLU A 193 20.79 18.53 3.28
C GLU A 193 20.28 19.23 4.55
N ARG A 194 19.95 18.49 5.61
CA ARG A 194 19.47 19.03 6.90
C ARG A 194 20.59 19.30 7.92
N ILE A 195 21.80 18.80 7.70
CA ILE A 195 22.93 19.06 8.61
C ILE A 195 23.36 20.52 8.44
N ASP A 196 23.24 21.33 9.51
CA ASP A 196 23.65 22.72 9.51
C ASP A 196 25.16 22.85 9.33
N ALA A 197 25.58 23.66 8.35
CA ALA A 197 26.98 23.91 8.03
C ALA A 197 27.76 24.54 9.19
N SER A 198 27.12 25.32 10.06
CA SER A 198 27.78 26.04 11.17
C SER A 198 28.59 25.13 12.10
N MET A 199 28.14 23.90 12.35
CA MET A 199 28.90 22.94 13.18
C MET A 199 30.22 22.53 12.52
N GLU A 200 30.19 22.31 11.21
CA GLU A 200 31.37 21.94 10.43
C GLU A 200 32.29 23.17 10.22
N GLU A 201 31.74 24.37 10.03
CA GLU A 201 32.51 25.64 9.95
C GLU A 201 33.19 25.99 11.28
N ALA A 202 32.51 25.79 12.40
CA ALA A 202 33.09 25.96 13.74
C ALA A 202 34.27 24.99 13.95
N ALA A 203 34.11 23.73 13.57
CA ALA A 203 35.18 22.75 13.65
C ALA A 203 36.37 23.10 12.72
N LEU A 204 36.10 23.57 11.50
CA LEU A 204 37.15 24.08 10.60
C LEU A 204 37.88 25.29 11.19
N SER A 205 37.17 26.19 11.87
CA SER A 205 37.75 27.35 12.56
C SER A 205 38.67 26.94 13.71
N LEU A 206 38.34 25.83 14.38
CA LEU A 206 39.18 25.17 15.38
C LEU A 206 40.32 24.32 14.75
N ARG A 207 40.55 24.45 13.43
CA ARG A 207 41.56 23.70 12.66
C ARG A 207 41.37 22.18 12.67
N ALA A 208 40.16 21.68 12.88
CA ALA A 208 39.87 20.26 12.74
C ALA A 208 40.06 19.82 11.27
N SER A 209 40.68 18.67 11.06
CA SER A 209 40.82 18.11 9.71
C SER A 209 39.48 17.63 9.17
N LYS A 210 39.27 17.61 7.85
CA LYS A 210 37.97 17.21 7.27
C LYS A 210 37.60 15.76 7.54
N PHE A 211 38.57 14.87 7.62
CA PHE A 211 38.32 13.48 8.04
C PHE A 211 37.90 13.41 9.51
N HIS A 212 38.51 14.25 10.37
CA HIS A 212 38.07 14.38 11.76
C HIS A 212 36.63 14.87 11.81
N ILE A 213 36.30 15.99 11.12
CA ILE A 213 34.94 16.55 11.03
C ILE A 213 33.95 15.50 10.50
N PHE A 214 34.30 14.79 9.43
CA PHE A 214 33.47 13.73 8.89
C PHE A 214 33.21 12.65 9.92
N ARG A 215 34.23 12.16 10.62
CA ARG A 215 34.09 11.07 11.59
C ARG A 215 33.40 11.49 12.90
N THR A 216 33.55 12.74 13.33
CA THR A 216 33.07 13.22 14.65
C THR A 216 31.78 14.03 14.59
N ILE A 217 31.48 14.66 13.45
CA ILE A 217 30.28 15.49 13.26
C ILE A 217 29.38 14.86 12.20
N THR A 218 29.83 14.79 10.95
CA THR A 218 28.97 14.41 9.82
C THR A 218 28.45 12.96 9.94
N LEU A 219 29.34 11.98 10.13
CA LEU A 219 28.99 10.56 10.19
C LEU A 219 28.13 10.22 11.42
N PRO A 220 28.40 10.71 12.65
CA PRO A 220 27.50 10.50 13.79
C PRO A 220 26.10 11.10 13.59
N LEU A 221 26.00 12.27 12.96
CA LEU A 221 24.71 12.89 12.62
C LEU A 221 23.97 12.13 11.51
N LEU A 222 24.71 11.51 10.58
CA LEU A 222 24.14 10.65 9.53
C LEU A 222 23.84 9.23 9.99
N ALA A 223 24.47 8.74 11.06
CA ALA A 223 24.36 7.36 11.51
C ALA A 223 22.91 6.87 11.71
N PRO A 224 21.97 7.66 12.27
CA PRO A 224 20.56 7.27 12.33
C PRO A 224 19.93 7.11 10.95
N GLY A 225 20.27 7.98 10.00
CA GLY A 225 19.79 7.89 8.61
C GLY A 225 20.35 6.68 7.87
N LEU A 226 21.65 6.41 8.03
CA LEU A 226 22.31 5.23 7.46
C LEU A 226 21.76 3.92 8.04
N ALA A 227 21.54 3.88 9.36
CA ALA A 227 20.92 2.73 10.00
C ALA A 227 19.47 2.54 9.55
N ALA A 228 18.70 3.63 9.42
CA ALA A 228 17.33 3.58 8.94
C ALA A 228 17.25 3.09 7.48
N SER A 229 18.12 3.58 6.59
CA SER A 229 18.19 3.10 5.20
C SER A 229 18.62 1.63 5.13
N PHE A 230 19.62 1.23 5.91
CA PHE A 230 20.07 -0.16 5.95
C PHE A 230 18.96 -1.12 6.37
N LEU A 231 18.26 -0.83 7.47
CA LEU A 231 17.18 -1.69 7.95
C LEU A 231 15.99 -1.71 6.98
N LEU A 232 15.68 -0.59 6.34
CA LEU A 232 14.63 -0.52 5.33
C LEU A 232 14.97 -1.38 4.11
N LEU A 233 16.19 -1.26 3.57
CA LEU A 233 16.64 -2.07 2.43
C LEU A 233 16.70 -3.56 2.78
N PHE A 234 17.07 -3.90 4.02
CA PHE A 234 17.04 -5.29 4.49
C PHE A 234 15.62 -5.86 4.43
N VAL A 235 14.63 -5.12 4.93
CA VAL A 235 13.21 -5.54 4.87
C VAL A 235 12.71 -5.62 3.43
N GLU A 236 13.02 -4.64 2.57
CA GLU A 236 12.60 -4.66 1.15
C GLU A 236 13.23 -5.84 0.39
N SER A 237 14.47 -6.21 0.68
CA SER A 237 15.13 -7.41 0.11
C SER A 237 14.46 -8.71 0.57
N LEU A 238 14.14 -8.85 1.86
CA LEU A 238 13.40 -10.00 2.39
C LEU A 238 11.97 -10.11 1.84
N ALA A 239 11.37 -8.97 1.49
CA ALA A 239 10.02 -8.87 0.92
C ALA A 239 9.97 -9.10 -0.60
N ASP A 240 11.13 -9.13 -1.26
CA ASP A 240 11.24 -9.29 -2.70
C ASP A 240 10.99 -10.75 -3.10
N LEU A 241 10.04 -10.92 -4.01
CA LEU A 241 9.74 -12.19 -4.66
C LEU A 241 10.22 -12.20 -6.12
N GLY A 242 10.20 -11.04 -6.77
CA GLY A 242 10.40 -10.95 -8.22
C GLY A 242 11.83 -11.33 -8.60
N ASN A 243 12.83 -10.64 -8.06
CA ASN A 243 14.21 -10.93 -8.42
C ASN A 243 14.65 -12.35 -8.03
N PRO A 244 14.32 -12.86 -6.82
CA PRO A 244 14.66 -14.24 -6.47
C PRO A 244 14.03 -15.29 -7.37
N LEU A 245 12.79 -15.11 -7.80
CA LEU A 245 12.12 -16.07 -8.68
C LEU A 245 12.77 -16.15 -10.08
N LEU A 246 13.31 -15.03 -10.57
CA LEU A 246 13.96 -14.95 -11.88
C LEU A 246 15.44 -15.34 -11.85
N LEU A 247 16.16 -14.92 -10.81
CA LEU A 247 17.63 -15.06 -10.72
C LEU A 247 18.09 -16.09 -9.70
N GLY A 248 17.22 -16.64 -8.86
CA GLY A 248 17.61 -17.56 -7.78
C GLY A 248 18.35 -18.79 -8.27
N GLY A 249 18.07 -19.27 -9.48
CA GLY A 249 18.70 -20.48 -10.02
C GLY A 249 18.46 -21.67 -9.10
N ASN A 250 19.54 -22.25 -8.56
CA ASN A 250 19.47 -23.35 -7.59
C ASN A 250 19.45 -22.88 -6.12
N VAL A 251 19.37 -21.57 -5.87
CA VAL A 251 19.32 -20.99 -4.53
C VAL A 251 17.88 -20.84 -4.10
N SER A 252 17.48 -21.62 -3.11
CA SER A 252 16.20 -21.43 -2.40
C SER A 252 16.31 -20.30 -1.38
N VAL A 253 15.34 -19.38 -1.42
CA VAL A 253 15.10 -18.35 -0.40
C VAL A 253 13.64 -18.43 0.08
N LEU A 254 13.35 -17.91 1.27
CA LEU A 254 12.03 -18.02 1.89
C LEU A 254 10.92 -17.46 1.00
N SER A 255 11.13 -16.32 0.33
CA SER A 255 10.08 -15.72 -0.51
C SER A 255 9.66 -16.62 -1.68
N THR A 256 10.61 -17.27 -2.36
CA THR A 256 10.32 -18.20 -3.46
C THR A 256 9.72 -19.50 -2.96
N GLU A 257 10.20 -20.04 -1.84
CA GLU A 257 9.66 -21.28 -1.26
C GLU A 257 8.23 -21.09 -0.75
N ILE A 258 7.91 -19.92 -0.18
CA ILE A 258 6.55 -19.53 0.17
C ILE A 258 5.65 -19.52 -1.08
N PHE A 259 6.13 -18.94 -2.18
CA PHE A 259 5.38 -18.93 -3.44
C PHE A 259 5.16 -20.34 -4.01
N LEU A 260 6.21 -21.17 -4.03
CA LEU A 260 6.16 -22.55 -4.54
C LEU A 260 5.29 -23.47 -3.67
N ALA A 261 5.26 -23.27 -2.36
CA ALA A 261 4.37 -24.02 -1.47
C ALA A 261 2.89 -23.83 -1.86
N ILE A 262 2.49 -22.60 -2.21
CA ILE A 262 1.11 -22.30 -2.60
C ILE A 262 0.83 -22.66 -4.06
N ASN A 263 1.62 -22.13 -4.99
CA ASN A 263 1.31 -22.24 -6.43
C ASN A 263 1.81 -23.54 -7.05
N GLY A 264 2.88 -24.13 -6.50
CA GLY A 264 3.41 -25.40 -6.97
C GLY A 264 2.81 -26.59 -6.23
N GLN A 265 2.72 -26.51 -4.90
CA GLN A 265 2.34 -27.65 -4.04
C GLN A 265 0.90 -27.57 -3.52
N TYR A 266 0.20 -26.44 -3.68
CA TYR A 266 -1.15 -26.19 -3.14
C TYR A 266 -1.27 -26.41 -1.63
N ASP A 267 -0.16 -26.23 -0.91
CA ASP A 267 -0.04 -26.48 0.52
C ASP A 267 -0.06 -25.15 1.27
N GLN A 268 -1.27 -24.74 1.67
CA GLN A 268 -1.52 -23.47 2.31
C GLN A 268 -0.89 -23.38 3.71
N GLN A 269 -0.87 -24.49 4.44
CA GLN A 269 -0.25 -24.52 5.76
C GLN A 269 1.27 -24.39 5.69
N LYS A 270 1.92 -25.08 4.75
CA LYS A 270 3.36 -24.90 4.51
C LYS A 270 3.68 -23.44 4.18
N GLY A 271 2.90 -22.82 3.30
CA GLY A 271 3.06 -21.41 2.96
C GLY A 271 2.91 -20.48 4.17
N ALA A 272 1.94 -20.74 5.05
CA ALA A 272 1.73 -19.99 6.28
C ALA A 272 2.87 -20.20 7.30
N ALA A 273 3.34 -21.43 7.49
CA ALA A 273 4.45 -21.74 8.40
C ALA A 273 5.77 -21.08 7.93
N LEU A 274 6.11 -21.18 6.64
CA LEU A 274 7.28 -20.51 6.08
C LEU A 274 7.16 -18.98 6.14
N SER A 275 5.94 -18.44 5.97
CA SER A 275 5.66 -17.02 6.17
C SER A 275 5.97 -16.58 7.60
N LEU A 276 5.70 -17.39 8.61
CA LEU A 276 6.06 -17.09 10.00
C LEU A 276 7.57 -17.08 10.22
N VAL A 277 8.29 -18.01 9.60
CA VAL A 277 9.77 -18.03 9.66
C VAL A 277 10.34 -16.73 9.07
N LEU A 278 9.77 -16.22 7.97
CA LEU A 278 10.17 -14.94 7.37
C LEU A 278 9.67 -13.71 8.16
N LEU A 279 8.54 -13.83 8.86
CA LEU A 279 7.95 -12.75 9.66
C LEU A 279 8.82 -12.38 10.86
N VAL A 280 9.48 -13.36 11.49
CA VAL A 280 10.34 -13.13 12.67
C VAL A 280 11.47 -12.14 12.41
N PRO A 281 12.38 -12.34 11.42
CA PRO A 281 13.46 -11.40 11.17
C PRO A 281 12.96 -10.04 10.68
N THR A 282 11.89 -10.00 9.88
CA THR A 282 11.32 -8.75 9.34
C THR A 282 10.68 -7.90 10.43
N LEU A 283 9.86 -8.48 11.30
CA LEU A 283 9.29 -7.77 12.46
C LEU A 283 10.36 -7.35 13.47
N THR A 284 11.37 -8.19 13.70
CA THR A 284 12.48 -7.85 14.61
C THR A 284 13.19 -6.59 14.12
N VAL A 285 13.55 -6.54 12.84
CA VAL A 285 14.19 -5.36 12.24
C VAL A 285 13.28 -4.15 12.26
N PHE A 286 12.00 -4.31 11.93
CA PHE A 286 11.03 -3.21 11.99
C PHE A 286 10.90 -2.61 13.40
N VAL A 287 10.80 -3.45 14.43
CA VAL A 287 10.74 -3.02 15.83
C VAL A 287 12.04 -2.31 16.22
N LEU A 288 13.21 -2.83 15.84
CA LEU A 288 14.50 -2.18 16.08
C LEU A 288 14.56 -0.80 15.42
N GLN A 289 14.18 -0.70 14.15
CA GLN A 289 14.11 0.55 13.39
C GLN A 289 13.18 1.57 14.05
N ARG A 290 12.00 1.12 14.48
CA ARG A 290 10.94 1.98 15.04
C ARG A 290 11.29 2.50 16.43
N TYR A 291 11.82 1.68 17.32
CA TYR A 291 12.00 2.04 18.73
C TYR A 291 13.40 2.55 19.07
N TYR A 292 14.45 2.03 18.44
CA TYR A 292 15.84 2.33 18.83
C TYR A 292 16.49 3.39 17.94
N ILE A 293 16.24 3.37 16.62
CA ILE A 293 16.90 4.28 15.66
C ILE A 293 16.08 5.54 15.41
N SER A 294 14.76 5.42 15.20
CA SER A 294 13.89 6.57 14.87
C SER A 294 13.77 7.61 15.99
N ARG A 295 14.17 7.28 17.23
CA ARG A 295 14.17 8.22 18.38
C ARG A 295 15.43 9.09 18.45
N ARG A 296 16.50 8.76 17.72
CA ARG A 296 17.76 9.52 17.71
C ARG A 296 17.81 10.57 16.60
N SER A 297 16.68 11.27 16.40
CA SER A 297 16.65 12.46 15.56
C SER A 297 17.42 13.57 16.29
N TYR A 298 18.72 13.68 15.99
CA TYR A 298 19.51 14.84 16.38
C TYR A 298 19.01 16.03 15.57
N ILE A 299 17.96 16.68 16.07
CA ILE A 299 17.56 18.00 15.59
C ILE A 299 18.75 18.89 15.95
N ALA A 300 19.54 19.27 14.95
CA ALA A 300 20.49 20.35 15.09
C ALA A 300 19.68 21.62 15.39
N VAL A 301 19.52 21.90 16.69
CA VAL A 301 19.19 23.17 17.35
C VAL A 301 18.38 24.18 16.52
N THR A 302 17.08 24.27 16.82
CA THR A 302 16.15 25.43 16.95
C THR A 302 16.43 26.81 16.31
N GLY A 303 17.31 26.97 15.33
CA GLY A 303 17.59 28.21 14.61
C GLY A 303 17.14 28.15 13.14
N LYS A 304 16.92 29.32 12.50
CA LYS A 304 16.79 29.37 11.03
C LYS A 304 18.09 28.81 10.43
N PRO A 305 18.04 27.77 9.59
CA PRO A 305 19.24 27.19 9.00
C PRO A 305 20.04 28.27 8.27
N THR A 306 21.35 28.32 8.52
CA THR A 306 22.24 29.19 7.74
C THR A 306 22.31 28.66 6.31
N THR A 307 22.16 29.54 5.32
CA THR A 307 22.12 29.23 3.87
C THR A 307 23.45 28.74 3.29
N GLY A 308 24.46 28.46 4.12
CA GLY A 308 25.78 27.99 3.68
C GLY A 308 25.77 26.49 3.37
N GLN A 309 26.24 26.11 2.18
CA GLN A 309 26.58 24.71 1.86
C GLN A 309 28.10 24.54 1.90
N ILE A 310 28.58 23.58 2.70
CA ILE A 310 30.00 23.24 2.71
C ILE A 310 30.29 22.21 1.62
N PHE A 311 31.04 22.65 0.62
CA PHE A 311 31.55 21.79 -0.44
C PHE A 311 32.91 21.19 -0.11
N VAL A 312 33.11 19.94 -0.52
CA VAL A 312 34.41 19.28 -0.51
C VAL A 312 35.27 19.89 -1.61
N LYS A 313 36.35 20.58 -1.21
CA LYS A 313 37.30 21.25 -2.12
C LYS A 313 38.46 20.35 -2.53
N GLU A 314 38.78 19.30 -1.75
CA GLU A 314 39.87 18.38 -2.08
C GLU A 314 39.56 17.65 -3.40
N PRO A 315 40.47 17.69 -4.39
CA PRO A 315 40.21 17.11 -5.69
C PRO A 315 40.06 15.59 -5.61
N VAL A 316 40.91 14.89 -4.84
CA VAL A 316 40.92 13.41 -4.81
C VAL A 316 39.60 12.84 -4.28
N THR A 317 39.13 13.31 -3.11
CA THR A 317 37.88 12.80 -2.52
C THR A 317 36.68 13.20 -3.36
N ARG A 318 36.63 14.47 -3.81
CA ARG A 318 35.55 14.97 -4.67
C ARG A 318 35.43 14.15 -5.95
N TRP A 319 36.52 13.97 -6.68
CA TRP A 319 36.51 13.23 -7.94
C TRP A 319 36.33 11.73 -7.75
N ALA A 320 36.77 11.14 -6.62
CA ALA A 320 36.48 9.74 -6.32
C ALA A 320 34.98 9.48 -6.17
N PHE A 321 34.27 10.29 -5.39
CA PHE A 321 32.80 10.17 -5.27
C PHE A 321 32.09 10.44 -6.59
N ILE A 322 32.51 11.47 -7.34
CA ILE A 322 31.94 11.76 -8.67
C ILE A 322 32.17 10.58 -9.62
N LEU A 323 33.37 10.02 -9.68
CA LEU A 323 33.70 8.90 -10.55
C LEU A 323 32.90 7.65 -10.19
N LEU A 324 32.82 7.30 -8.90
CA LEU A 324 32.02 6.16 -8.45
C LEU A 324 30.54 6.34 -8.81
N THR A 325 29.98 7.52 -8.58
CA THR A 325 28.61 7.84 -9.00
C THR A 325 28.43 7.73 -10.51
N LEU A 326 29.38 8.25 -11.31
CA LEU A 326 29.32 8.16 -12.77
C LEU A 326 29.38 6.71 -13.27
N VAL A 327 30.30 5.89 -12.73
CA VAL A 327 30.42 4.47 -13.10
C VAL A 327 29.13 3.72 -12.78
N SER A 328 28.59 3.89 -11.58
CA SER A 328 27.32 3.28 -11.20
C SER A 328 26.14 3.79 -12.03
N LEU A 329 26.12 5.08 -12.37
CA LEU A 329 25.11 5.66 -13.25
C LEU A 329 25.16 5.05 -14.65
N VAL A 330 26.35 4.82 -15.20
CA VAL A 330 26.54 4.12 -16.48
C VAL A 330 25.98 2.70 -16.39
N VAL A 331 26.23 1.96 -15.31
CA VAL A 331 25.66 0.62 -15.11
C VAL A 331 24.13 0.67 -15.09
N VAL A 332 23.53 1.61 -14.33
CA VAL A 332 22.06 1.78 -14.29
C VAL A 332 21.51 2.09 -15.68
N LEU A 333 22.06 3.09 -16.37
CA LEU A 333 21.62 3.47 -17.72
C LEU A 333 21.79 2.33 -18.72
N MET A 334 22.86 1.57 -18.61
CA MET A 334 23.10 0.40 -19.45
C MET A 334 22.03 -0.67 -19.24
N LEU A 335 21.64 -0.95 -18.00
CA LEU A 335 20.58 -1.91 -17.69
C LEU A 335 19.25 -1.46 -18.31
N TYR A 336 18.85 -0.21 -18.14
CA TYR A 336 17.61 0.31 -18.74
C TYR A 336 17.65 0.39 -20.26
N PHE A 337 18.79 0.79 -20.83
CA PHE A 337 18.99 0.76 -22.26
C PHE A 337 18.84 -0.65 -22.83
N THR A 338 19.30 -1.67 -22.10
CA THR A 338 19.15 -3.07 -22.51
C THR A 338 17.68 -3.50 -22.56
N ILE A 339 16.85 -3.06 -21.61
CA ILE A 339 15.40 -3.37 -21.64
C ILE A 339 14.75 -2.66 -22.82
N LEU A 340 15.09 -1.38 -23.02
CA LEU A 340 14.59 -0.60 -24.14
C LEU A 340 14.98 -1.27 -25.46
N TRP A 341 16.26 -1.55 -25.68
CA TRP A 341 16.75 -2.20 -26.89
C TRP A 341 16.17 -3.62 -27.05
N GLY A 342 16.16 -4.40 -25.97
CA GLY A 342 15.66 -5.78 -25.95
C GLY A 342 14.17 -5.90 -26.22
N SER A 343 13.40 -4.85 -25.97
CA SER A 343 11.99 -4.78 -26.39
C SER A 343 11.81 -4.71 -27.90
N PHE A 344 12.84 -4.26 -28.64
CA PHE A 344 12.85 -4.18 -30.10
C PHE A 344 13.68 -5.30 -30.76
N THR A 345 14.11 -6.34 -30.05
CA THR A 345 14.83 -7.47 -30.67
C THR A 345 13.92 -8.67 -30.87
N ARG A 346 14.11 -9.44 -31.95
CA ARG A 346 13.31 -10.66 -32.19
C ARG A 346 13.64 -11.76 -31.19
N ILE A 347 14.92 -12.13 -31.10
CA ILE A 347 15.43 -13.10 -30.12
C ILE A 347 16.75 -12.55 -29.60
N TRP A 348 16.72 -12.00 -28.39
CA TRP A 348 17.92 -11.42 -27.81
C TRP A 348 19.09 -12.41 -27.81
N GLY A 349 20.26 -11.95 -28.26
CA GLY A 349 21.47 -12.75 -28.23
C GLY A 349 21.62 -13.75 -29.40
N ILE A 350 20.62 -13.84 -30.28
CA ILE A 350 20.63 -14.69 -31.48
C ILE A 350 20.29 -13.85 -32.72
N ASP A 351 19.13 -13.20 -32.70
CA ASP A 351 18.64 -12.30 -33.74
C ASP A 351 18.29 -10.94 -33.11
N ASN A 352 19.28 -10.05 -33.14
CA ASN A 352 19.18 -8.68 -32.63
C ASN A 352 18.58 -7.70 -33.66
N ALA A 353 17.97 -8.20 -34.75
CA ALA A 353 17.29 -7.34 -35.70
C ALA A 353 16.12 -6.58 -35.05
N LEU A 354 15.91 -5.34 -35.50
CA LEU A 354 14.81 -4.50 -35.04
C LEU A 354 13.46 -5.14 -35.39
N TYR A 355 12.66 -5.40 -34.37
CA TYR A 355 11.40 -6.13 -34.43
C TYR A 355 10.35 -5.48 -33.52
N PHE A 356 9.34 -4.89 -34.13
CA PHE A 356 8.22 -4.25 -33.43
C PHE A 356 7.13 -5.23 -32.97
N GLY A 357 7.20 -6.49 -33.41
CA GLY A 357 6.18 -7.48 -33.11
C GLY A 357 6.07 -7.84 -31.63
N ASN A 358 7.08 -7.54 -30.80
CA ASN A 358 6.98 -7.68 -29.35
C ASN A 358 5.92 -6.75 -28.75
N TYR A 359 5.83 -5.51 -29.23
CA TYR A 359 4.80 -4.57 -28.81
C TYR A 359 3.42 -4.99 -29.32
N VAL A 360 3.34 -5.49 -30.56
CA VAL A 360 2.10 -6.08 -31.10
C VAL A 360 1.66 -7.25 -30.21
N THR A 361 2.58 -8.12 -29.81
CA THR A 361 2.32 -9.25 -28.90
C THR A 361 1.89 -8.75 -27.52
N ALA A 362 2.52 -7.70 -27.00
CA ALA A 362 2.19 -7.11 -25.72
C ALA A 362 0.77 -6.53 -25.69
N PHE A 363 0.36 -5.79 -26.71
CA PHE A 363 -1.02 -5.29 -26.81
C PHE A 363 -2.01 -6.42 -27.10
N THR A 364 -1.70 -7.32 -28.03
CA THR A 364 -2.63 -8.39 -28.39
C THR A 364 -2.79 -9.44 -27.30
N ARG A 365 -1.79 -9.76 -26.46
CA ARG A 365 -1.93 -10.76 -25.37
C ARG A 365 -2.21 -10.09 -24.02
N GLY A 366 -1.48 -9.03 -23.68
CA GLY A 366 -1.45 -8.44 -22.34
C GLY A 366 -2.27 -7.16 -22.12
N LEU A 367 -3.00 -6.66 -23.11
CA LEU A 367 -3.83 -5.44 -22.95
C LEU A 367 -4.79 -5.51 -21.76
N ASN A 368 -5.38 -6.68 -21.50
CA ASN A 368 -6.22 -6.89 -20.33
C ASN A 368 -5.47 -6.65 -19.01
N ALA A 369 -4.22 -7.08 -18.91
CA ALA A 369 -3.38 -6.91 -17.74
C ALA A 369 -2.94 -5.45 -17.57
N ILE A 370 -2.59 -4.78 -18.68
CA ILE A 370 -2.26 -3.35 -18.72
C ILE A 370 -3.44 -2.52 -18.19
N LEU A 371 -4.65 -2.77 -18.72
CA LEU A 371 -5.86 -2.05 -18.33
C LEU A 371 -6.25 -2.34 -16.87
N SER A 372 -6.25 -3.61 -16.46
CA SER A 372 -6.61 -3.99 -15.09
C SER A 372 -5.63 -3.44 -14.06
N THR A 373 -4.31 -3.51 -14.27
CA THR A 373 -3.33 -2.93 -13.33
C THR A 373 -3.44 -1.42 -13.25
N THR A 374 -3.60 -0.73 -14.38
CA THR A 374 -3.74 0.73 -14.41
C THR A 374 -5.02 1.18 -13.69
N PHE A 375 -6.15 0.53 -13.97
CA PHE A 375 -7.43 0.84 -13.34
C PHE A 375 -7.40 0.58 -11.83
N LEU A 376 -6.96 -0.61 -11.40
CA LEU A 376 -6.94 -0.97 -9.98
C LEU A 376 -5.95 -0.09 -9.19
N SER A 377 -4.80 0.26 -9.78
CA SER A 377 -3.86 1.21 -9.17
C SER A 377 -4.47 2.60 -9.04
N ALA A 378 -5.14 3.09 -10.10
CA ALA A 378 -5.80 4.40 -10.09
C ALA A 378 -6.94 4.49 -9.08
N VAL A 379 -7.65 3.39 -8.81
CA VAL A 379 -8.70 3.32 -7.77
C VAL A 379 -8.09 3.18 -6.37
N ALA A 380 -7.05 2.35 -6.21
CA ALA A 380 -6.45 2.09 -4.90
C ALA A 380 -5.69 3.30 -4.35
N THR A 381 -5.02 4.08 -5.21
CA THR A 381 -4.25 5.27 -4.83
C THR A 381 -5.04 6.28 -3.99
N PRO A 382 -6.20 6.81 -4.43
CA PRO A 382 -6.98 7.75 -3.62
C PRO A 382 -7.54 7.09 -2.35
N VAL A 383 -7.91 5.80 -2.38
CA VAL A 383 -8.37 5.07 -1.19
C VAL A 383 -7.28 5.04 -0.13
N ALA A 384 -6.07 4.65 -0.50
CA ALA A 384 -4.91 4.60 0.38
C ALA A 384 -4.60 5.97 0.96
N GLY A 385 -4.64 7.01 0.11
CA GLY A 385 -4.40 8.37 0.54
C GLY A 385 -5.43 8.87 1.55
N VAL A 386 -6.72 8.74 1.26
CA VAL A 386 -7.78 9.20 2.17
C VAL A 386 -7.66 8.50 3.52
N ILE A 387 -7.47 7.18 3.54
CA ILE A 387 -7.27 6.42 4.78
C ILE A 387 -6.01 6.91 5.50
N GLY A 388 -4.91 7.10 4.77
CA GLY A 388 -3.64 7.60 5.31
C GLY A 388 -3.75 8.99 5.95
N VAL A 389 -4.46 9.93 5.32
CA VAL A 389 -4.70 11.28 5.87
C VAL A 389 -5.58 11.21 7.10
N VAL A 390 -6.64 10.40 7.09
CA VAL A 390 -7.50 10.25 8.27
C VAL A 390 -6.73 9.65 9.44
N ILE A 391 -5.92 8.60 9.20
CA ILE A 391 -5.02 8.05 10.22
C ILE A 391 -4.06 9.12 10.73
N ALA A 392 -3.39 9.84 9.83
CA ALA A 392 -2.43 10.88 10.20
C ALA A 392 -3.09 11.98 11.04
N PHE A 393 -4.27 12.46 10.65
CA PHE A 393 -5.06 13.43 11.41
C PHE A 393 -5.42 12.90 12.80
N LEU A 394 -5.94 11.68 12.90
CA LEU A 394 -6.29 11.05 14.18
C LEU A 394 -5.05 10.89 15.09
N VAL A 395 -3.92 10.44 14.52
CA VAL A 395 -2.69 10.20 15.26
C VAL A 395 -1.98 11.50 15.64
N VAL A 396 -2.07 12.59 14.87
CA VAL A 396 -1.43 13.85 15.24
C VAL A 396 -2.34 14.68 16.15
N ARG A 397 -3.59 14.89 15.75
CA ARG A 397 -4.49 15.89 16.34
C ARG A 397 -5.41 15.36 17.44
N ARG A 398 -5.56 14.03 17.58
CA ARG A 398 -6.46 13.44 18.58
C ARG A 398 -5.72 12.57 19.59
N THR A 399 -6.28 12.44 20.79
CA THR A 399 -5.85 11.50 21.83
C THR A 399 -6.97 10.51 22.10
N PHE A 400 -6.69 9.22 22.03
CA PHE A 400 -7.67 8.15 22.24
C PHE A 400 -7.02 6.83 22.63
N VAL A 401 -7.83 5.91 23.17
CA VAL A 401 -7.41 4.54 23.48
C VAL A 401 -7.02 3.82 22.20
N GLY A 402 -5.82 3.26 22.14
CA GLY A 402 -5.36 2.52 20.96
C GLY A 402 -4.75 3.39 19.86
N LYS A 403 -4.55 4.70 20.06
CA LYS A 403 -3.83 5.59 19.14
C LYS A 403 -2.47 5.02 18.69
N GLN A 404 -1.67 4.54 19.64
CA GLN A 404 -0.37 3.93 19.36
C GLN A 404 -0.50 2.60 18.59
N THR A 405 -1.53 1.81 18.89
CA THR A 405 -1.84 0.58 18.17
C THR A 405 -2.25 0.87 16.74
N LEU A 406 -3.11 1.87 16.50
CA LEU A 406 -3.51 2.27 15.16
C LEU A 406 -2.32 2.74 14.34
N ASP A 407 -1.49 3.62 14.90
CA ASP A 407 -0.24 4.06 14.26
C ASP A 407 0.69 2.87 13.98
N PHE A 408 0.92 1.98 14.95
CA PHE A 408 1.78 0.82 14.77
C PHE A 408 1.26 -0.14 13.69
N VAL A 409 0.00 -0.57 13.77
CA VAL A 409 -0.59 -1.54 12.82
C VAL A 409 -0.72 -0.92 11.43
N SER A 410 -1.07 0.36 11.31
CA SER A 410 -1.10 1.02 9.98
C SER A 410 0.27 1.06 9.28
N ASN A 411 1.37 1.05 10.04
CA ASN A 411 2.72 0.97 9.49
C ASN A 411 3.15 -0.48 9.16
N LEU A 412 2.48 -1.51 9.68
CA LEU A 412 2.85 -2.91 9.43
C LEU A 412 2.72 -3.31 7.96
N GLY A 413 1.80 -2.72 7.20
CA GLY A 413 1.68 -2.98 5.75
C GLY A 413 2.95 -2.67 4.93
N GLY A 414 3.83 -1.82 5.48
CA GLY A 414 5.15 -1.50 4.90
C GLY A 414 6.24 -2.46 5.34
N ALA A 415 6.14 -2.93 6.58
CA ALA A 415 7.14 -3.75 7.26
C ALA A 415 7.04 -5.23 6.93
N VAL A 416 5.81 -5.71 6.71
CA VAL A 416 5.57 -7.12 6.43
C VAL A 416 5.79 -7.39 4.93
N PRO A 417 6.57 -8.43 4.60
CA PRO A 417 6.69 -8.94 3.23
C PRO A 417 5.36 -9.09 2.51
N GLY A 418 5.33 -8.65 1.24
CA GLY A 418 4.11 -8.77 0.43
C GLY A 418 3.67 -10.22 0.22
N THR A 419 4.60 -11.18 0.23
CA THR A 419 4.27 -12.62 0.16
C THR A 419 3.44 -13.08 1.36
N ILE A 420 3.81 -12.64 2.56
CA ILE A 420 3.08 -12.93 3.80
C ILE A 420 1.69 -12.31 3.76
N LEU A 421 1.58 -11.04 3.33
CA LEU A 421 0.27 -10.40 3.15
C LEU A 421 -0.58 -11.07 2.07
N GLY A 422 0.03 -11.48 0.95
CA GLY A 422 -0.66 -12.19 -0.14
C GLY A 422 -1.27 -13.50 0.33
N ILE A 423 -0.50 -14.31 1.06
CA ILE A 423 -1.00 -15.53 1.68
C ILE A 423 -2.06 -15.21 2.72
N GLY A 424 -1.82 -14.23 3.60
CA GLY A 424 -2.81 -13.83 4.59
C GLY A 424 -4.12 -13.37 3.98
N TYR A 425 -4.09 -12.76 2.79
CA TYR A 425 -5.31 -12.42 2.06
C TYR A 425 -6.03 -13.65 1.51
N ILE A 426 -5.31 -14.64 0.96
CA ILE A 426 -5.94 -15.91 0.57
C ILE A 426 -6.57 -16.55 1.79
N VAL A 427 -5.82 -16.71 2.87
CA VAL A 427 -6.27 -17.40 4.09
C VAL A 427 -7.48 -16.72 4.70
N ALA A 428 -7.40 -15.40 4.91
CA ALA A 428 -8.42 -14.65 5.63
C ALA A 428 -9.72 -14.48 4.83
N TYR A 429 -9.66 -14.55 3.49
CA TYR A 429 -10.78 -14.15 2.63
C TYR A 429 -11.23 -15.21 1.61
N ILE A 430 -10.62 -16.40 1.60
CA ILE A 430 -11.15 -17.55 0.83
C ILE A 430 -12.44 -18.09 1.46
N ARG A 431 -12.54 -18.02 2.79
CA ARG A 431 -13.76 -18.26 3.57
C ARG A 431 -14.24 -16.94 4.17
N ALA A 432 -15.53 -16.86 4.52
CA ALA A 432 -16.10 -15.66 5.13
C ALA A 432 -15.56 -15.45 6.57
N PRO A 433 -14.82 -14.35 6.86
CA PRO A 433 -14.34 -14.04 8.21
C PRO A 433 -15.46 -13.47 9.08
N TRP A 434 -16.46 -14.30 9.41
CA TRP A 434 -17.72 -13.88 10.03
C TRP A 434 -17.53 -13.13 11.36
N ILE A 435 -16.55 -13.54 12.17
CA ILE A 435 -16.24 -12.88 13.46
C ILE A 435 -15.78 -11.44 13.21
N ALA A 436 -14.90 -11.24 12.23
CA ALA A 436 -14.36 -9.93 11.93
C ALA A 436 -15.45 -8.99 11.38
N VAL A 437 -16.32 -9.52 10.51
CA VAL A 437 -17.51 -8.82 10.01
C VAL A 437 -18.42 -8.41 11.17
N LEU A 438 -18.70 -9.33 12.10
CA LEU A 438 -19.54 -9.07 13.25
C LEU A 438 -18.98 -7.98 14.17
N ILE A 439 -17.66 -7.96 14.43
CA ILE A 439 -17.02 -6.93 15.25
C ILE A 439 -17.22 -5.53 14.66
N VAL A 440 -16.89 -5.34 13.38
CA VAL A 440 -17.03 -4.03 12.72
C VAL A 440 -18.48 -3.59 12.67
N PHE A 441 -19.39 -4.53 12.40
CA PHE A 441 -20.82 -4.27 12.36
C PHE A 441 -21.36 -3.84 13.72
N ILE A 442 -21.03 -4.56 14.81
CA ILE A 442 -21.48 -4.22 16.17
C ILE A 442 -21.00 -2.82 16.57
N LEU A 443 -19.77 -2.43 16.21
CA LEU A 443 -19.25 -1.09 16.52
C LEU A 443 -20.09 0.01 15.87
N LEU A 444 -20.40 -0.12 14.57
CA LEU A 444 -21.22 0.85 13.84
C LEU A 444 -22.70 0.80 14.27
N ALA A 445 -23.25 -0.39 14.48
CA ALA A 445 -24.63 -0.59 14.92
C ALA A 445 -24.85 -0.04 16.34
N ALA A 446 -23.90 -0.28 17.27
CA ALA A 446 -23.94 0.29 18.61
C ALA A 446 -23.82 1.82 18.58
N TYR A 447 -22.98 2.37 17.69
CA TYR A 447 -22.89 3.81 17.50
C TYR A 447 -24.23 4.39 17.03
N LEU A 448 -24.83 3.79 16.00
CA LEU A 448 -26.13 4.18 15.47
C LEU A 448 -27.23 4.08 16.56
N ALA A 449 -27.27 2.98 17.32
CA ALA A 449 -28.23 2.79 18.40
C ALA A 449 -28.05 3.82 19.53
N SER A 450 -26.81 4.23 19.81
CA SER A 450 -26.51 5.27 20.80
C SER A 450 -27.08 6.64 20.43
N GLN A 451 -27.26 6.88 19.13
CA GLN A 451 -27.94 8.07 18.63
C GLN A 451 -29.46 7.94 18.83
N MET A 452 -30.04 6.76 18.66
CA MET A 452 -31.49 6.57 18.76
C MET A 452 -32.03 6.63 20.20
N VAL A 453 -31.34 5.98 21.14
CA VAL A 453 -31.84 5.75 22.50
C VAL A 453 -30.75 6.04 23.54
N THR A 454 -31.11 6.63 24.68
CA THR A 454 -30.16 7.00 25.74
C THR A 454 -29.83 5.86 26.71
N ARG A 455 -30.78 4.95 26.96
CA ARG A 455 -30.60 3.81 27.90
C ARG A 455 -29.78 2.70 27.25
N ARG A 456 -28.68 2.29 27.89
CA ARG A 456 -27.76 1.27 27.36
C ARG A 456 -28.40 -0.08 27.05
N TRP A 457 -29.29 -0.58 27.89
CA TRP A 457 -29.95 -1.86 27.65
C TRP A 457 -30.88 -1.81 26.41
N LEU A 458 -31.55 -0.67 26.19
CA LEU A 458 -32.35 -0.45 24.98
C LEU A 458 -31.47 -0.33 23.74
N GLN A 459 -30.30 0.30 23.84
CA GLN A 459 -29.32 0.33 22.73
C GLN A 459 -28.93 -1.10 22.35
N MET A 460 -28.57 -1.93 23.33
CA MET A 460 -28.21 -3.34 23.11
C MET A 460 -29.37 -4.14 22.52
N ALA A 461 -30.59 -3.96 23.04
CA ALA A 461 -31.78 -4.61 22.50
C ALA A 461 -32.05 -4.19 21.05
N THR A 462 -31.87 -2.91 20.72
CA THR A 462 -32.05 -2.40 19.35
C THR A 462 -31.05 -3.03 18.40
N VAL A 463 -29.76 -3.06 18.78
CA VAL A 463 -28.71 -3.73 18.00
C VAL A 463 -29.08 -5.19 17.79
N LEU A 464 -29.41 -5.92 18.86
CA LEU A 464 -29.74 -7.34 18.77
C LEU A 464 -30.95 -7.58 17.87
N VAL A 465 -32.06 -6.87 18.08
CA VAL A 465 -33.29 -7.02 17.28
C VAL A 465 -33.04 -6.66 15.81
N GLY A 466 -32.40 -5.51 15.53
CA GLY A 466 -32.13 -5.11 14.14
C GLY A 466 -31.16 -6.05 13.43
N SER A 467 -30.19 -6.61 14.15
CA SER A 467 -29.22 -7.57 13.59
C SER A 467 -29.88 -8.90 13.28
N VAL A 468 -30.62 -9.46 14.24
CA VAL A 468 -31.33 -10.73 14.09
C VAL A 468 -32.38 -10.62 12.99
N ALA A 469 -33.20 -9.56 13.00
CA ALA A 469 -34.18 -9.32 11.96
C ALA A 469 -33.53 -9.13 10.58
N GLY A 470 -32.40 -8.43 10.50
CA GLY A 470 -31.65 -8.25 9.24
C GLY A 470 -31.08 -9.56 8.70
N TYR A 471 -30.53 -10.41 9.56
CA TYR A 471 -30.05 -11.75 9.18
C TYR A 471 -31.19 -12.63 8.66
N TYR A 472 -32.32 -12.69 9.38
CA TYR A 472 -33.47 -13.47 8.94
C TYR A 472 -34.17 -12.91 7.70
N LEU A 473 -34.01 -11.60 7.41
CA LEU A 473 -34.49 -11.01 6.17
C LEU A 473 -33.84 -11.65 4.93
N ASN A 474 -32.64 -12.22 5.07
CA ASN A 474 -31.97 -12.94 3.98
C ASN A 474 -32.64 -14.27 3.63
N TRP A 475 -33.51 -14.79 4.50
CA TRP A 475 -34.27 -16.03 4.24
C TRP A 475 -35.58 -15.76 3.49
N LEU A 476 -36.02 -14.50 3.45
CA LEU A 476 -37.23 -14.08 2.76
C LEU A 476 -37.28 -14.51 1.28
N PRO A 477 -36.20 -14.39 0.47
CA PRO A 477 -36.24 -14.89 -0.90
C PRO A 477 -36.52 -16.40 -1.00
N HIS A 478 -36.01 -17.20 -0.07
CA HIS A 478 -36.29 -18.65 -0.06
C HIS A 478 -37.74 -18.95 0.37
N LEU A 479 -38.27 -18.20 1.34
CA LEU A 479 -39.63 -18.40 1.86
C LEU A 479 -40.71 -17.90 0.89
N ALA A 480 -40.43 -16.81 0.17
CA ALA A 480 -41.38 -16.15 -0.74
C ALA A 480 -41.16 -16.51 -2.22
N GLY A 481 -40.24 -17.44 -2.52
CA GLY A 481 -39.91 -17.82 -3.89
C GLY A 481 -39.34 -16.68 -4.74
N MET A 482 -38.69 -15.68 -4.12
CA MET A 482 -38.13 -14.52 -4.81
C MET A 482 -36.70 -14.79 -5.28
N THR A 483 -36.34 -14.24 -6.43
CA THR A 483 -34.95 -14.23 -6.90
C THR A 483 -34.09 -13.31 -6.02
N GLU A 484 -32.77 -13.47 -6.06
CA GLU A 484 -31.85 -12.56 -5.34
C GLU A 484 -32.01 -11.10 -5.79
N GLU A 485 -32.28 -10.88 -7.09
CA GLU A 485 -32.60 -9.55 -7.62
C GLU A 485 -33.88 -9.01 -7.00
N GLY A 486 -34.93 -9.84 -6.89
CA GLY A 486 -36.18 -9.51 -6.22
C GLY A 486 -35.97 -9.12 -4.75
N TRP A 487 -35.11 -9.83 -4.02
CA TRP A 487 -34.72 -9.46 -2.65
C TRP A 487 -34.03 -8.09 -2.60
N ARG A 488 -33.08 -7.80 -3.50
CA ARG A 488 -32.43 -6.47 -3.56
C ARG A 488 -33.42 -5.36 -3.90
N TYR A 489 -34.40 -5.62 -4.77
CA TYR A 489 -35.48 -4.66 -5.03
C TYR A 489 -36.36 -4.41 -3.80
N ALA A 490 -36.65 -5.45 -3.00
CA ALA A 490 -37.38 -5.28 -1.75
C ALA A 490 -36.61 -4.38 -0.76
N LEU A 491 -35.29 -4.58 -0.64
CA LEU A 491 -34.42 -3.71 0.17
C LEU A 491 -34.38 -2.26 -0.36
N MET A 492 -34.31 -2.09 -1.68
CA MET A 492 -34.37 -0.79 -2.35
C MET A 492 -35.66 -0.04 -2.00
N VAL A 493 -36.81 -0.71 -2.09
CA VAL A 493 -38.11 -0.13 -1.69
C VAL A 493 -38.09 0.26 -0.21
N GLY A 494 -37.52 -0.59 0.65
CA GLY A 494 -37.31 -0.27 2.07
C GLY A 494 -36.55 1.05 2.27
N PHE A 495 -35.42 1.24 1.59
CA PHE A 495 -34.66 2.50 1.68
C PHE A 495 -35.38 3.69 1.03
N ALA A 496 -36.14 3.49 -0.05
CA ALA A 496 -36.94 4.54 -0.67
C ALA A 496 -38.07 5.02 0.25
N LEU A 497 -38.72 4.10 0.96
CA LEU A 497 -39.70 4.43 2.00
C LEU A 497 -39.05 5.19 3.16
N LEU A 498 -37.86 4.77 3.60
CA LEU A 498 -37.07 5.52 4.59
C LEU A 498 -36.72 6.93 4.12
N ALA A 499 -36.45 7.13 2.82
CA ALA A 499 -36.20 8.45 2.26
C ALA A 499 -37.45 9.34 2.34
N GLY A 500 -38.62 8.82 1.95
CA GLY A 500 -39.88 9.58 2.01
C GLY A 500 -40.32 9.89 3.44
N VAL A 501 -40.41 8.87 4.28
CA VAL A 501 -40.86 8.99 5.67
C VAL A 501 -39.83 9.76 6.51
N GLY A 502 -38.54 9.44 6.39
CA GLY A 502 -37.49 10.15 7.10
C GLY A 502 -37.42 11.64 6.75
N ALA A 503 -37.63 11.99 5.48
CA ALA A 503 -37.71 13.38 5.05
C ALA A 503 -38.95 14.10 5.60
N ALA A 504 -40.11 13.43 5.67
CA ALA A 504 -41.34 14.03 6.21
C ALA A 504 -41.22 14.40 7.70
N TYR A 505 -40.41 13.65 8.46
CA TYR A 505 -40.18 13.85 9.90
C TYR A 505 -38.86 14.55 10.22
N ALA A 506 -38.18 15.09 9.22
CA ALA A 506 -36.98 15.91 9.39
C ALA A 506 -37.36 17.40 9.38
N PRO A 507 -36.64 18.26 10.12
CA PRO A 507 -36.85 19.71 10.07
C PRO A 507 -36.63 20.23 8.64
N ALA A 508 -37.40 21.27 8.26
CA ALA A 508 -37.41 21.79 6.89
C ALA A 508 -36.00 22.13 6.35
N SER A 509 -35.11 22.64 7.20
CA SER A 509 -33.73 22.99 6.84
C SER A 509 -32.83 21.78 6.51
N ARG A 510 -33.18 20.58 6.97
CA ARG A 510 -32.38 19.35 6.77
C ARG A 510 -33.14 18.20 6.10
N ARG A 511 -34.38 18.44 5.68
CA ARG A 511 -35.22 17.46 4.95
C ARG A 511 -34.52 16.91 3.70
N ARG A 512 -33.85 17.79 2.95
CA ARG A 512 -33.07 17.41 1.76
C ARG A 512 -31.94 16.44 2.09
N THR A 513 -31.26 16.61 3.22
CA THR A 513 -30.15 15.74 3.63
C THR A 513 -30.61 14.30 3.86
N VAL A 514 -31.71 14.11 4.60
CA VAL A 514 -32.25 12.77 4.89
C VAL A 514 -32.77 12.09 3.62
N ALA A 515 -33.51 12.84 2.79
CA ALA A 515 -34.01 12.33 1.51
C ALA A 515 -32.87 11.89 0.58
N VAL A 516 -31.79 12.68 0.50
CA VAL A 516 -30.63 12.37 -0.35
C VAL A 516 -29.86 11.15 0.16
N LEU A 517 -29.63 11.02 1.48
CA LEU A 517 -28.87 9.89 2.02
C LEU A 517 -29.61 8.55 1.82
N PHE A 518 -30.86 8.44 2.28
CA PHE A 518 -31.63 7.20 2.07
C PHE A 518 -32.03 6.98 0.61
N GLY A 519 -32.30 8.05 -0.14
CA GLY A 519 -32.58 7.97 -1.57
C GLY A 519 -31.37 7.48 -2.37
N PHE A 520 -30.16 7.88 -2.00
CA PHE A 520 -28.93 7.35 -2.59
C PHE A 520 -28.77 5.85 -2.31
N MET A 521 -29.08 5.39 -1.09
CA MET A 521 -29.02 3.96 -0.75
C MET A 521 -29.99 3.14 -1.60
N ALA A 522 -31.22 3.62 -1.80
CA ALA A 522 -32.16 3.01 -2.72
C ALA A 522 -31.62 3.03 -4.17
N LEU A 523 -31.16 4.20 -4.64
CA LEU A 523 -30.62 4.35 -6.00
C LEU A 523 -29.41 3.44 -6.25
N ALA A 524 -28.54 3.24 -5.26
CA ALA A 524 -27.39 2.36 -5.36
C ALA A 524 -27.81 0.89 -5.53
N LEU A 525 -28.84 0.43 -4.81
CA LEU A 525 -29.40 -0.92 -5.02
C LEU A 525 -30.12 -1.05 -6.37
N LEU A 526 -30.80 0.01 -6.82
CA LEU A 526 -31.39 0.05 -8.16
C LEU A 526 -30.30 -0.07 -9.23
N ALA A 527 -29.24 0.73 -9.12
CA ALA A 527 -28.09 0.70 -10.03
C ALA A 527 -27.41 -0.67 -10.01
N TYR A 528 -27.29 -1.31 -8.84
CA TYR A 528 -26.76 -2.66 -8.70
C TYR A 528 -27.52 -3.67 -9.56
N ASN A 529 -28.86 -3.67 -9.44
CA ASN A 529 -29.73 -4.60 -10.17
C ASN A 529 -29.85 -4.26 -11.66
N LEU A 530 -29.80 -2.98 -12.05
CA LEU A 530 -29.87 -2.56 -13.44
C LEU A 530 -28.53 -2.68 -14.18
N SER A 531 -27.41 -2.74 -13.46
CA SER A 531 -26.08 -2.79 -14.06
C SER A 531 -25.91 -3.91 -15.09
N PRO A 532 -26.33 -5.18 -14.86
CA PRO A 532 -26.19 -6.25 -15.86
C PRO A 532 -26.88 -5.93 -17.18
N LEU A 533 -27.99 -5.18 -17.16
CA LEU A 533 -28.72 -4.77 -18.36
C LEU A 533 -27.89 -3.86 -19.27
N ILE A 534 -26.86 -3.21 -18.73
CA ILE A 534 -25.93 -2.37 -19.50
C ILE A 534 -24.62 -3.12 -19.74
N THR A 535 -24.05 -3.73 -18.70
CA THR A 535 -22.70 -4.30 -18.77
C THR A 535 -22.66 -5.61 -19.57
N GLU A 536 -23.68 -6.46 -19.53
CA GLU A 536 -23.69 -7.70 -20.30
C GLU A 536 -23.90 -7.49 -21.81
N PRO A 537 -24.86 -6.65 -22.27
CA PRO A 537 -24.95 -6.33 -23.69
C PRO A 537 -23.68 -5.64 -24.19
N LEU A 538 -23.09 -4.74 -23.40
CA LEU A 538 -21.83 -4.07 -23.74
C LEU A 538 -20.68 -5.08 -23.89
N ALA A 539 -20.57 -6.06 -22.97
CA ALA A 539 -19.57 -7.12 -23.06
C ALA A 539 -19.83 -8.07 -24.25
N ARG A 540 -21.10 -8.37 -24.56
CA ARG A 540 -21.47 -9.19 -25.73
C ARG A 540 -21.15 -8.47 -27.03
N TRP A 541 -21.53 -7.20 -27.16
CA TRP A 541 -21.20 -6.36 -28.29
C TRP A 541 -19.68 -6.21 -28.45
N GLY A 542 -18.97 -5.97 -27.35
CA GLY A 542 -17.51 -5.92 -27.33
C GLY A 542 -16.88 -7.17 -27.93
N ARG A 543 -17.36 -8.37 -27.56
CA ARG A 543 -16.88 -9.65 -28.11
C ARG A 543 -17.15 -9.85 -29.61
N GLN A 544 -18.11 -9.12 -30.19
CA GLN A 544 -18.46 -9.20 -31.62
C GLN A 544 -17.71 -8.18 -32.49
N LEU A 545 -17.00 -7.22 -31.89
CA LEU A 545 -16.27 -6.20 -32.63
C LEU A 545 -15.11 -6.81 -33.44
N PRO A 546 -14.80 -6.27 -34.63
CA PRO A 546 -13.68 -6.74 -35.42
C PRO A 546 -12.33 -6.35 -34.78
N GLY A 547 -11.30 -7.14 -35.05
CA GLY A 547 -9.94 -6.92 -34.56
C GLY A 547 -9.64 -7.61 -33.22
N ALA A 548 -8.36 -7.63 -32.84
CA ALA A 548 -7.90 -8.34 -31.64
C ALA A 548 -8.00 -7.50 -30.35
N ASP A 549 -7.88 -6.17 -30.46
CA ASP A 549 -7.66 -5.28 -29.31
C ASP A 549 -8.93 -4.57 -28.86
N LEU A 550 -9.71 -4.02 -29.79
CA LEU A 550 -10.94 -3.27 -29.51
C LEU A 550 -11.96 -4.10 -28.70
N PRO A 551 -12.19 -5.41 -28.99
CA PRO A 551 -13.03 -6.25 -28.14
C PRO A 551 -12.61 -6.28 -26.67
N LYS A 552 -11.30 -6.33 -26.40
CA LYS A 552 -10.75 -6.43 -25.05
C LYS A 552 -10.97 -5.14 -24.27
N VAL A 553 -10.77 -3.99 -24.91
CA VAL A 553 -11.03 -2.67 -24.31
C VAL A 553 -12.50 -2.56 -23.89
N VAL A 554 -13.43 -2.88 -24.79
CA VAL A 554 -14.87 -2.76 -24.53
C VAL A 554 -15.33 -3.71 -23.43
N VAL A 555 -14.89 -4.98 -23.46
CA VAL A 555 -15.19 -5.96 -22.40
C VAL A 555 -14.58 -5.56 -21.06
N LYS A 556 -13.38 -4.96 -21.04
CA LYS A 556 -12.80 -4.44 -19.81
C LYS A 556 -13.53 -3.22 -19.28
N PHE A 557 -13.97 -2.33 -20.18
CA PHE A 557 -14.75 -1.17 -19.79
C PHE A 557 -16.07 -1.56 -19.13
N SER A 558 -16.75 -2.62 -19.61
CA SER A 558 -17.94 -3.14 -18.92
C SER A 558 -17.63 -3.66 -17.52
N ALA A 559 -16.48 -4.32 -17.32
CA ALA A 559 -16.03 -4.75 -15.99
C ALA A 559 -15.68 -3.57 -15.07
N PHE A 560 -15.15 -2.47 -15.61
CA PHE A 560 -14.90 -1.24 -14.84
C PHE A 560 -16.20 -0.58 -14.37
N ILE A 561 -17.25 -0.62 -15.20
CA ILE A 561 -18.59 -0.16 -14.77
C ILE A 561 -19.10 -1.05 -13.64
N SER A 562 -19.09 -2.37 -13.83
CA SER A 562 -19.49 -3.34 -12.80
C SER A 562 -18.72 -3.19 -11.49
N PHE A 563 -17.45 -2.79 -11.52
CA PHE A 563 -16.68 -2.50 -10.31
C PHE A 563 -17.32 -1.40 -9.44
N PHE A 564 -17.92 -0.37 -10.02
CA PHE A 564 -18.55 0.69 -9.23
C PHE A 564 -20.02 0.45 -8.94
N THR A 565 -20.73 -0.21 -9.87
CA THR A 565 -22.17 -0.44 -9.74
C THR A 565 -22.50 -1.72 -8.98
N GLN A 566 -21.58 -2.69 -8.93
CA GLN A 566 -21.76 -3.98 -8.27
C GLN A 566 -20.67 -4.26 -7.21
N PRO A 567 -20.54 -3.40 -6.17
CA PRO A 567 -19.73 -3.72 -5.01
C PRO A 567 -20.30 -4.92 -4.25
N THR A 568 -19.45 -5.66 -3.55
CA THR A 568 -19.93 -6.80 -2.75
C THR A 568 -21.02 -6.32 -1.76
N PRO A 569 -22.09 -7.12 -1.52
CA PRO A 569 -23.18 -6.72 -0.64
C PRO A 569 -22.71 -6.25 0.74
N VAL A 570 -21.61 -6.82 1.24
CA VAL A 570 -20.98 -6.43 2.51
C VAL A 570 -20.42 -5.01 2.48
N ILE A 571 -19.66 -4.64 1.44
CA ILE A 571 -19.11 -3.29 1.29
C ILE A 571 -20.25 -2.27 1.20
N LEU A 572 -21.29 -2.61 0.43
CA LEU A 572 -22.48 -1.77 0.27
C LEU A 572 -23.26 -1.64 1.59
N GLY A 573 -23.44 -2.74 2.32
CA GLY A 573 -24.11 -2.77 3.62
C GLY A 573 -23.39 -1.95 4.71
N TYR A 574 -22.05 -2.01 4.80
CA TYR A 574 -21.29 -1.14 5.70
C TYR A 574 -21.36 0.34 5.29
N THR A 575 -21.31 0.63 3.99
CA THR A 575 -21.49 1.98 3.47
C THR A 575 -22.87 2.52 3.88
N PHE A 576 -23.89 1.68 3.77
CA PHE A 576 -25.27 2.01 4.10
C PHE A 576 -25.47 2.23 5.60
N LEU A 577 -24.94 1.35 6.43
CA LEU A 577 -24.96 1.51 7.89
C LEU A 577 -24.27 2.82 8.30
N THR A 578 -23.17 3.16 7.63
CA THR A 578 -22.44 4.41 7.87
C THR A 578 -23.25 5.64 7.43
N MET A 579 -23.93 5.59 6.28
CA MET A 579 -24.83 6.68 5.85
C MET A 579 -26.01 6.86 6.81
N ALA A 580 -26.55 5.77 7.35
CA ALA A 580 -27.63 5.82 8.34
C ALA A 580 -27.21 6.57 9.61
N ILE A 581 -25.92 6.51 10.01
CA ILE A 581 -25.39 7.26 11.17
C ILE A 581 -25.54 8.78 10.97
N PHE A 582 -25.48 9.29 9.75
CA PHE A 582 -25.66 10.71 9.45
C PHE A 582 -27.12 11.08 9.18
N ALA A 583 -27.94 10.15 8.68
CA ALA A 583 -29.34 10.41 8.35
C ALA A 583 -30.28 10.34 9.57
N VAL A 584 -30.15 9.29 10.39
CA VAL A 584 -31.07 8.99 11.51
C VAL A 584 -31.09 10.09 12.58
N PRO A 585 -29.97 10.71 12.98
CA PRO A 585 -30.01 11.77 14.01
C PRO A 585 -30.78 13.03 13.62
N VAL A 586 -31.04 13.24 12.33
CA VAL A 586 -31.77 14.40 11.82
C VAL A 586 -33.29 14.26 11.98
N VAL A 587 -33.79 13.02 12.08
CA VAL A 587 -35.22 12.72 12.20
C VAL A 587 -35.73 13.06 13.61
N GLN A 588 -36.89 13.73 13.69
CA GLN A 588 -37.51 14.16 14.93
C GLN A 588 -38.55 13.18 15.45
N GLY A 589 -38.79 13.22 16.76
CA GLY A 589 -39.85 12.46 17.44
C GLY A 589 -39.55 10.96 17.61
N PRO A 590 -40.56 10.17 18.04
CA PRO A 590 -40.40 8.75 18.34
C PRO A 590 -40.11 7.91 17.08
N LEU A 591 -40.44 8.42 15.89
CA LEU A 591 -40.19 7.72 14.62
C LEU A 591 -38.70 7.50 14.33
N ARG A 592 -37.81 8.31 14.93
CA ARG A 592 -36.35 8.16 14.85
C ARG A 592 -35.90 6.75 15.23
N PHE A 593 -36.49 6.18 16.27
CA PHE A 593 -36.18 4.82 16.74
C PHE A 593 -36.53 3.77 15.67
N TRP A 594 -37.72 3.85 15.10
CA TRP A 594 -38.19 2.91 14.08
C TRP A 594 -37.42 3.03 12.76
N ILE A 595 -37.22 4.26 12.27
CA ILE A 595 -36.43 4.52 11.06
C ILE A 595 -35.00 4.02 11.23
N GLY A 596 -34.38 4.29 12.38
CA GLY A 596 -33.02 3.84 12.65
C GLY A 596 -32.90 2.32 12.76
N THR A 597 -33.86 1.67 13.43
CA THR A 597 -33.90 0.20 13.55
C THR A 597 -34.10 -0.46 12.19
N LEU A 598 -35.00 0.09 11.35
CA LEU A 598 -35.24 -0.40 9.99
C LEU A 598 -34.02 -0.19 9.09
N ALA A 599 -33.38 0.99 9.14
CA ALA A 599 -32.15 1.25 8.39
C ALA A 599 -31.02 0.28 8.78
N MET A 600 -30.89 -0.02 10.07
CA MET A 600 -29.93 -1.00 10.58
C MET A 600 -30.27 -2.42 10.12
N MET A 601 -31.54 -2.82 10.16
CA MET A 601 -32.03 -4.12 9.69
C MET A 601 -31.73 -4.35 8.21
N LEU A 602 -32.07 -3.38 7.36
CA LEU A 602 -31.82 -3.45 5.91
C LEU A 602 -30.31 -3.48 5.61
N SER A 603 -29.50 -2.72 6.35
CA SER A 603 -28.05 -2.74 6.20
C SER A 603 -27.44 -4.06 6.68
N ALA A 604 -27.93 -4.62 7.79
CA ALA A 604 -27.50 -5.92 8.30
C ALA A 604 -27.82 -7.06 7.33
N SER A 605 -28.99 -7.02 6.67
CA SER A 605 -29.36 -7.96 5.61
C SER A 605 -28.29 -8.02 4.51
N LEU A 606 -27.83 -6.86 4.01
CA LEU A 606 -26.75 -6.77 3.02
C LEU A 606 -25.40 -7.28 3.55
N ILE A 607 -25.05 -6.94 4.81
CA ILE A 607 -23.77 -7.33 5.43
C ILE A 607 -23.66 -8.84 5.62
N PHE A 608 -24.74 -9.50 6.01
CA PHE A 608 -24.77 -10.94 6.30
C PHE A 608 -25.37 -11.77 5.16
N TYR A 609 -25.40 -11.22 3.95
CA TYR A 609 -25.87 -11.93 2.77
C TYR A 609 -24.79 -12.87 2.21
N GLY A 610 -25.11 -14.16 2.10
CA GLY A 610 -24.21 -15.17 1.55
C GLY A 610 -22.92 -15.33 2.36
N GLN A 611 -21.79 -15.51 1.66
CA GLN A 611 -20.46 -15.57 2.29
C GLN A 611 -19.89 -14.16 2.48
N SER A 612 -20.18 -13.56 3.64
CA SER A 612 -19.75 -12.21 3.95
C SER A 612 -18.24 -12.03 3.87
N LEU A 613 -17.80 -11.07 3.04
CA LEU A 613 -16.39 -10.69 2.90
C LEU A 613 -15.48 -11.81 2.34
N ALA A 614 -16.04 -12.81 1.64
CA ALA A 614 -15.23 -13.67 0.77
C ALA A 614 -14.76 -12.85 -0.44
N LEU A 615 -13.54 -12.32 -0.37
CA LEU A 615 -13.01 -11.36 -1.34
C LEU A 615 -12.01 -11.97 -2.33
N VAL A 616 -11.55 -13.21 -2.09
CA VAL A 616 -10.68 -13.92 -3.03
C VAL A 616 -11.41 -14.07 -4.37
N GLY A 617 -10.72 -13.76 -5.46
CA GLY A 617 -11.32 -13.74 -6.80
C GLY A 617 -11.89 -12.39 -7.22
N THR A 618 -12.10 -11.45 -6.29
CA THR A 618 -12.68 -10.12 -6.57
C THR A 618 -11.59 -9.06 -6.78
N PRO A 619 -11.86 -7.95 -7.50
CA PRO A 619 -10.90 -6.86 -7.62
C PRO A 619 -10.68 -6.08 -6.31
N TYR A 620 -11.61 -6.18 -5.35
CA TYR A 620 -11.55 -5.44 -4.09
C TYR A 620 -10.40 -5.89 -3.18
N ILE A 621 -10.04 -7.18 -3.21
CA ILE A 621 -8.89 -7.66 -2.42
C ILE A 621 -7.58 -7.11 -2.96
N ILE A 622 -7.46 -6.92 -4.28
CA ILE A 622 -6.28 -6.31 -4.92
C ILE A 622 -6.20 -4.82 -4.56
N VAL A 623 -7.34 -4.10 -4.61
CA VAL A 623 -7.42 -2.69 -4.18
C VAL A 623 -7.04 -2.55 -2.70
N ALA A 624 -7.52 -3.44 -1.84
CA ALA A 624 -7.16 -3.44 -0.43
C ALA A 624 -5.67 -3.75 -0.21
N ALA A 625 -5.11 -4.74 -0.91
CA ALA A 625 -3.69 -5.07 -0.84
C ALA A 625 -2.80 -3.91 -1.28
N TYR A 626 -3.17 -3.22 -2.37
CA TYR A 626 -2.51 -1.99 -2.82
C TYR A 626 -2.59 -0.89 -1.75
N ALA A 627 -3.79 -0.61 -1.24
CA ALA A 627 -3.97 0.40 -0.22
C ALA A 627 -3.13 0.12 1.02
N VAL A 628 -3.17 -1.10 1.55
CA VAL A 628 -2.36 -1.51 2.71
C VAL A 628 -0.87 -1.33 2.47
N ARG A 629 -0.37 -1.64 1.27
CA ARG A 629 1.04 -1.53 0.95
C ARG A 629 1.53 -0.08 0.87
N SER A 630 0.67 0.87 0.51
CA SER A 630 0.98 2.31 0.44
C SER A 630 0.54 3.13 1.65
N LEU A 631 -0.20 2.53 2.59
CA LEU A 631 -0.63 3.17 3.83
C LEU A 631 0.50 3.78 4.65
N PRO A 632 1.62 3.08 4.95
CA PRO A 632 2.69 3.64 5.77
C PRO A 632 3.25 4.93 5.18
N ALA A 633 3.49 4.96 3.86
CA ALA A 633 3.98 6.16 3.19
C ALA A 633 2.98 7.31 3.28
N SER A 634 1.69 7.03 3.04
CA SER A 634 0.61 8.02 3.11
C SER A 634 0.43 8.58 4.54
N VAL A 635 0.48 7.71 5.55
CA VAL A 635 0.39 8.09 6.96
C VAL A 635 1.60 8.93 7.37
N ARG A 636 2.82 8.52 7.01
CA ARG A 636 4.05 9.24 7.36
C ARG A 636 4.12 10.62 6.72
N ALA A 637 3.78 10.72 5.43
CA ALA A 637 3.69 12.00 4.73
C ALA A 637 2.65 12.92 5.39
N GLY A 638 1.46 12.39 5.70
CA GLY A 638 0.41 13.13 6.39
C GLY A 638 0.82 13.59 7.80
N VAL A 639 1.48 12.71 8.58
CA VAL A 639 1.97 13.03 9.93
C VAL A 639 3.03 14.12 9.86
N ALA A 640 3.99 14.01 8.96
CA ALA A 640 5.07 14.99 8.79
C ALA A 640 4.52 16.36 8.38
N SER A 641 3.56 16.41 7.45
CA SER A 641 2.91 17.65 7.04
C SER A 641 2.09 18.27 8.18
N LEU A 642 1.30 17.47 8.90
CA LEU A 642 0.49 17.95 10.01
C LEU A 642 1.33 18.43 11.20
N GLN A 643 2.50 17.84 11.45
CA GLN A 643 3.41 18.26 12.53
C GLN A 643 4.08 19.61 12.25
N GLN A 644 4.17 20.02 10.98
CA GLN A 644 4.71 21.33 10.61
C GLN A 644 3.71 22.47 10.81
N ILE A 645 2.41 22.16 10.89
CA ILE A 645 1.34 23.15 11.08
C ILE A 645 1.20 23.42 12.58
N ASP A 646 1.49 24.64 13.02
CA ASP A 646 1.35 25.02 14.43
C ASP A 646 -0.13 24.89 14.88
N PRO A 647 -0.40 24.22 16.02
CA PRO A 647 -1.76 24.09 16.56
C PRO A 647 -2.51 25.42 16.74
N SER A 648 -1.79 26.53 16.98
CA SER A 648 -2.39 27.86 17.15
C SER A 648 -3.19 28.33 15.93
N ILE A 649 -2.88 27.85 14.72
CA ILE A 649 -3.62 28.18 13.50
C ILE A 649 -5.03 27.56 13.55
N GLU A 650 -5.13 26.32 14.03
CA GLU A 650 -6.42 25.63 14.22
C GLU A 650 -7.19 26.22 15.42
N GLU A 651 -6.48 26.57 16.49
CA GLU A 651 -7.06 27.22 17.66
C GLU A 651 -7.63 28.60 17.31
N ALA A 652 -6.95 29.39 16.48
CA ALA A 652 -7.43 30.68 15.99
C ALA A 652 -8.76 30.54 15.24
N SER A 653 -8.88 29.53 14.36
CA SER A 653 -10.15 29.20 13.69
C SER A 653 -11.26 28.89 14.69
N SER A 654 -10.95 28.11 15.74
CA SER A 654 -11.92 27.79 16.79
C SER A 654 -12.33 28.98 17.66
N ILE A 655 -11.40 29.91 17.95
CA ILE A 655 -11.66 31.15 18.69
C ILE A 655 -12.57 32.09 17.89
N LEU A 656 -12.41 32.12 16.56
CA LEU A 656 -13.24 32.88 15.63
C LEU A 656 -14.61 32.23 15.36
N GLY A 657 -14.96 31.15 16.06
CA GLY A 657 -16.26 30.48 15.95
C GLY A 657 -16.32 29.34 14.91
N GLY A 658 -15.19 28.96 14.31
CA GLY A 658 -15.10 27.79 13.45
C GLY A 658 -15.26 26.49 14.23
N ASP A 659 -16.15 25.61 13.79
CA ASP A 659 -16.23 24.25 14.34
C ASP A 659 -15.10 23.35 13.82
N ALA A 660 -15.01 22.12 14.33
CA ALA A 660 -13.94 21.19 13.96
C ALA A 660 -13.95 20.85 12.45
N GLN A 661 -15.14 20.78 11.85
CA GLN A 661 -15.31 20.46 10.44
C GLN A 661 -14.92 21.65 9.55
N TYR A 662 -15.29 22.87 9.94
CA TYR A 662 -14.87 24.10 9.28
C TYR A 662 -13.35 24.26 9.35
N THR A 663 -12.77 24.10 10.53
CA THR A 663 -11.31 24.21 10.74
C THR A 663 -10.57 23.18 9.89
N PHE A 664 -10.99 21.91 9.91
CA PHE A 664 -10.36 20.89 9.08
C PHE A 664 -10.48 21.22 7.59
N ARG A 665 -11.67 21.54 7.09
CA ARG A 665 -11.90 21.73 5.64
C ARG A 665 -11.26 22.99 5.07
N ASN A 666 -11.26 24.09 5.83
CA ASN A 666 -10.85 25.40 5.33
C ASN A 666 -9.45 25.82 5.79
N VAL A 667 -8.89 25.18 6.83
CA VAL A 667 -7.59 25.54 7.38
C VAL A 667 -6.61 24.38 7.23
N THR A 668 -6.88 23.24 7.88
CA THR A 668 -5.93 22.12 7.91
C THR A 668 -5.78 21.45 6.54
N LEU A 669 -6.90 21.12 5.87
CA LEU A 669 -6.91 20.39 4.61
C LEU A 669 -6.14 21.14 3.51
N PRO A 670 -6.39 22.43 3.21
CA PRO A 670 -5.64 23.16 2.19
C PRO A 670 -4.13 23.18 2.42
N LEU A 671 -3.68 23.21 3.68
CA LEU A 671 -2.26 23.21 4.04
C LEU A 671 -1.59 21.84 3.83
N ILE A 672 -2.33 20.73 4.00
CA ILE A 672 -1.77 19.37 3.84
C ILE A 672 -1.93 18.83 2.42
N VAL A 673 -2.85 19.38 1.62
CA VAL A 673 -3.19 18.85 0.28
C VAL A 673 -1.99 18.74 -0.68
N PRO A 674 -1.06 19.72 -0.77
CA PRO A 674 0.11 19.59 -1.64
C PRO A 674 0.99 18.39 -1.29
N ALA A 675 1.30 18.21 0.00
CA ALA A 675 2.08 17.08 0.51
C ALA A 675 1.34 15.75 0.33
N PHE A 676 0.01 15.78 0.48
CA PHE A 676 -0.85 14.62 0.26
C PHE A 676 -0.77 14.08 -1.17
N PHE A 677 -0.90 14.96 -2.17
CA PHE A 677 -0.84 14.53 -3.57
C PHE A 677 0.54 14.01 -3.98
N ALA A 678 1.64 14.55 -3.42
CA ALA A 678 2.98 13.99 -3.62
C ALA A 678 3.05 12.52 -3.12
N GLY A 679 2.42 12.23 -1.97
CA GLY A 679 2.30 10.86 -1.47
C GLY A 679 1.47 9.93 -2.38
N LEU A 680 0.42 10.45 -3.01
CA LEU A 680 -0.40 9.69 -3.97
C LEU A 680 0.38 9.26 -5.22
N VAL A 681 1.27 10.13 -5.72
CA VAL A 681 2.13 9.82 -6.87
C VAL A 681 3.00 8.60 -6.56
N PHE A 682 3.63 8.60 -5.39
CA PHE A 682 4.43 7.46 -4.93
C PHE A 682 3.58 6.20 -4.75
N ALA A 683 2.38 6.33 -4.15
CA ALA A 683 1.46 5.20 -3.98
C ALA A 683 1.07 4.58 -5.33
N PHE A 684 0.75 5.40 -6.33
CA PHE A 684 0.43 4.95 -7.68
C PHE A 684 1.60 4.20 -8.33
N ALA A 685 2.81 4.77 -8.29
CA ALA A 685 4.00 4.11 -8.81
C ALA A 685 4.24 2.75 -8.12
N ARG A 686 4.09 2.70 -6.79
CA ARG A 686 4.23 1.47 -6.00
C ARG A 686 3.15 0.42 -6.32
N HIS A 687 1.92 0.82 -6.61
CA HIS A 687 0.85 -0.10 -7.00
C HIS A 687 1.13 -0.72 -8.37
N MET A 688 1.54 0.11 -9.34
CA MET A 688 1.86 -0.34 -10.70
C MET A 688 3.03 -1.33 -10.74
N THR A 689 4.01 -1.19 -9.85
CA THR A 689 5.20 -2.06 -9.79
C THR A 689 5.09 -3.21 -8.77
N SER A 690 3.95 -3.36 -8.09
CA SER A 690 3.79 -4.40 -7.06
C SER A 690 3.55 -5.78 -7.66
N LEU A 691 4.25 -6.79 -7.12
CA LEU A 691 4.09 -8.21 -7.46
C LEU A 691 3.77 -9.06 -6.22
N SER A 692 4.55 -8.95 -5.15
CA SER A 692 4.66 -9.98 -4.10
C SER A 692 3.32 -10.42 -3.48
N ALA A 693 2.42 -9.49 -3.14
CA ALA A 693 1.10 -9.86 -2.61
C ALA A 693 0.10 -10.21 -3.72
N VAL A 694 0.22 -9.54 -4.86
CA VAL A 694 -0.78 -9.54 -5.93
C VAL A 694 -0.69 -10.78 -6.81
N ILE A 695 0.48 -11.42 -6.89
CA ILE A 695 0.65 -12.69 -7.59
C ILE A 695 -0.26 -13.79 -7.03
N PHE A 696 -0.60 -13.72 -5.74
CA PHE A 696 -1.54 -14.64 -5.07
C PHE A 696 -3.01 -14.28 -5.30
N LEU A 697 -3.30 -13.05 -5.74
CA LEU A 697 -4.67 -12.48 -5.80
C LEU A 697 -5.17 -12.25 -7.23
N THR A 698 -4.26 -12.28 -8.21
CA THR A 698 -4.59 -12.09 -9.62
C THR A 698 -5.53 -13.19 -10.12
N THR A 699 -6.46 -12.84 -11.01
CA THR A 699 -7.42 -13.79 -11.58
C THR A 699 -7.47 -13.63 -13.10
N ALA A 700 -8.14 -14.57 -13.79
CA ALA A 700 -8.41 -14.44 -15.23
C ALA A 700 -9.24 -13.18 -15.56
N GLN A 701 -10.14 -12.78 -14.66
CA GLN A 701 -10.96 -11.58 -14.82
C GLN A 701 -10.19 -10.29 -14.49
N TRP A 702 -9.23 -10.34 -13.58
CA TRP A 702 -8.41 -9.19 -13.18
C TRP A 702 -6.92 -9.56 -13.26
N PRO A 703 -6.39 -9.77 -14.47
CA PRO A 703 -4.98 -10.07 -14.66
C PRO A 703 -4.12 -8.85 -14.33
N ILE A 704 -2.91 -9.09 -13.83
CA ILE A 704 -2.01 -8.04 -13.38
C ILE A 704 -0.72 -8.04 -14.22
N LEU A 705 -0.33 -6.86 -14.71
CA LEU A 705 0.78 -6.67 -15.65
C LEU A 705 2.12 -7.19 -15.11
N THR A 706 2.42 -7.02 -13.82
CA THR A 706 3.65 -7.52 -13.21
C THR A 706 3.71 -9.05 -13.21
N VAL A 707 2.57 -9.73 -13.04
CA VAL A 707 2.48 -11.20 -13.15
C VAL A 707 2.61 -11.65 -14.60
N TRP A 708 2.10 -10.86 -15.54
CA TRP A 708 2.27 -11.13 -16.97
C TRP A 708 3.72 -10.98 -17.44
N ILE A 709 4.45 -9.99 -16.93
CA ILE A 709 5.89 -9.85 -17.17
C ILE A 709 6.62 -11.12 -16.73
N LEU A 710 6.32 -11.62 -15.53
CA LEU A 710 6.88 -12.88 -15.02
C LEU A 710 6.51 -14.07 -15.92
N SER A 711 5.24 -14.19 -16.29
CA SER A 711 4.76 -15.31 -17.10
C SER A 711 5.43 -15.38 -18.48
N GLU A 712 5.72 -14.24 -19.12
CA GLU A 712 6.50 -14.25 -20.37
C GLU A 712 7.96 -14.64 -20.14
N VAL A 713 8.58 -14.22 -19.04
CA VAL A 713 9.94 -14.67 -18.69
C VAL A 713 9.98 -16.18 -18.50
N GLU A 714 9.01 -16.75 -17.78
CA GLU A 714 8.88 -18.19 -17.58
C GLU A 714 8.68 -18.95 -18.90
N GLN A 715 8.02 -18.33 -19.89
CA GLN A 715 7.85 -18.86 -21.25
C GLN A 715 9.09 -18.65 -22.15
N GLY A 716 10.16 -18.03 -21.65
CA GLY A 716 11.36 -17.68 -22.41
C GLY A 716 11.23 -16.43 -23.29
N GLY A 717 10.10 -15.73 -23.21
CA GLY A 717 9.76 -14.51 -23.97
C GLY A 717 10.42 -13.24 -23.41
N MET A 718 11.74 -13.24 -23.24
CA MET A 718 12.47 -12.13 -22.59
C MET A 718 12.26 -10.78 -23.29
N SER A 719 12.21 -10.75 -24.63
CA SER A 719 11.97 -9.52 -25.41
C SER A 719 10.52 -9.00 -25.27
N VAL A 720 9.55 -9.90 -25.13
CA VAL A 720 8.15 -9.53 -24.85
C VAL A 720 8.01 -9.01 -23.42
N ALA A 721 8.66 -9.66 -22.45
CA ALA A 721 8.73 -9.19 -21.07
C ALA A 721 9.39 -7.80 -20.95
N ALA A 722 10.44 -7.55 -21.75
CA ALA A 722 11.06 -6.24 -21.85
C ALA A 722 10.09 -5.19 -22.43
N ALA A 723 9.31 -5.53 -23.46
CA ALA A 723 8.27 -4.65 -23.99
C ALA A 723 7.18 -4.32 -22.95
N TYR A 724 6.68 -5.32 -22.21
CA TYR A 724 5.75 -5.07 -21.10
C TYR A 724 6.35 -4.17 -20.02
N SER A 725 7.64 -4.36 -19.70
CA SER A 725 8.37 -3.53 -18.75
C SER A 725 8.45 -2.07 -19.22
N MET A 726 8.73 -1.84 -20.50
CA MET A 726 8.75 -0.51 -21.10
C MET A 726 7.37 0.15 -21.10
N ILE A 727 6.30 -0.61 -21.40
CA ILE A 727 4.93 -0.11 -21.33
C ILE A 727 4.59 0.32 -19.91
N LEU A 728 4.91 -0.49 -18.90
CA LEU A 728 4.67 -0.16 -17.50
C LEU A 728 5.43 1.11 -17.10
N ILE A 729 6.73 1.21 -17.41
CA ILE A 729 7.55 2.40 -17.13
C ILE A 729 6.92 3.65 -17.78
N ALA A 730 6.51 3.55 -19.05
CA ALA A 730 5.88 4.65 -19.77
C ALA A 730 4.57 5.11 -19.11
N ILE A 731 3.70 4.18 -18.69
CA ILE A 731 2.45 4.49 -17.98
C ILE A 731 2.74 5.21 -16.67
N VAL A 732 3.68 4.70 -15.87
CA VAL A 732 3.99 5.32 -14.57
C VAL A 732 4.60 6.71 -14.76
N LEU A 733 5.58 6.88 -15.65
CA LEU A 733 6.18 8.19 -15.91
C LEU A 733 5.16 9.19 -16.46
N THR A 734 4.25 8.75 -17.33
CA THR A 734 3.17 9.60 -17.85
C THR A 734 2.22 10.03 -16.72
N ALA A 735 1.83 9.11 -15.84
CA ALA A 735 0.96 9.42 -14.71
C ALA A 735 1.64 10.39 -13.73
N ILE A 736 2.91 10.17 -13.39
CA ILE A 736 3.72 11.08 -12.56
C ILE A 736 3.77 12.47 -13.21
N GLY A 737 4.08 12.55 -14.50
CA GLY A 737 4.16 13.81 -15.25
C GLY A 737 2.83 14.57 -15.29
N LEU A 738 1.71 13.87 -15.53
CA LEU A 738 0.38 14.48 -15.53
C LEU A 738 -0.02 15.01 -14.14
N MET A 739 0.25 14.25 -13.08
CA MET A 739 0.00 14.70 -11.71
C MET A 739 0.87 15.90 -11.33
N ALA A 740 2.15 15.89 -11.70
CA ALA A 740 3.07 17.00 -11.50
C ALA A 740 2.58 18.29 -12.18
N LEU A 741 2.16 18.19 -13.45
CA LEU A 741 1.61 19.30 -14.22
C LEU A 741 0.31 19.84 -13.59
N TRP A 742 -0.57 18.95 -13.14
CA TRP A 742 -1.81 19.33 -12.47
C TRP A 742 -1.57 20.06 -11.15
N LEU A 743 -0.63 19.57 -10.33
CA LEU A 743 -0.25 20.21 -9.07
C LEU A 743 0.35 21.59 -9.28
N LYS A 744 1.28 21.72 -10.24
CA LYS A 744 1.88 23.01 -10.58
C LYS A 744 0.84 24.04 -11.03
N ARG A 745 -0.20 23.60 -11.76
CA ARG A 745 -1.29 24.46 -12.23
C ARG A 745 -2.28 24.87 -11.13
N THR A 746 -2.52 23.99 -10.16
CA THR A 746 -3.54 24.20 -9.11
C THR A 746 -3.00 24.94 -7.88
N TYR A 747 -1.76 24.67 -7.45
CA TYR A 747 -1.18 25.24 -6.22
C TYR A 747 -0.07 26.29 -6.46
N GLY A 748 0.30 26.55 -7.72
CA GLY A 748 1.31 27.55 -8.08
C GLY A 748 2.76 27.10 -7.83
N ALA A 749 3.71 27.69 -8.57
CA ALA A 749 5.11 27.29 -8.59
C ALA A 749 5.94 27.71 -7.35
N SER A 750 5.34 28.40 -6.37
CA SER A 750 6.07 28.97 -5.22
C SER A 750 6.28 28.01 -4.06
N GLN A 751 5.63 26.85 -4.08
CA GLN A 751 6.04 25.72 -3.27
C GLN A 751 6.84 24.82 -4.21
N ASP A 752 8.16 24.76 -4.03
CA ASP A 752 8.97 23.65 -4.54
C ASP A 752 8.44 22.38 -3.85
N ILE A 753 7.31 21.87 -4.34
CA ILE A 753 6.83 20.54 -4.04
C ILE A 753 7.87 19.66 -4.70
N ASP A 754 8.83 19.17 -3.90
CA ASP A 754 9.81 18.21 -4.36
C ASP A 754 9.05 16.91 -4.67
N LEU A 755 8.50 16.84 -5.89
CA LEU A 755 7.75 15.69 -6.42
C LEU A 755 8.63 14.46 -6.58
N THR A 756 9.91 14.59 -6.24
CA THR A 756 10.92 13.55 -6.25
C THR A 756 10.81 12.63 -5.03
N ILE A 757 9.63 12.03 -4.80
CA ILE A 757 9.46 10.81 -3.97
C ILE A 757 10.19 10.88 -2.59
N SER A 758 10.42 12.06 -2.02
CA SER A 758 11.10 12.20 -0.72
C SER A 758 10.04 12.22 0.36
N GLY A 759 9.57 11.03 0.73
CA GLY A 759 8.78 10.79 1.94
C GLY A 759 9.65 10.58 3.17
#